data_AF-A0A416WIE3-F1
#
_entry.id   AF-A0A416WIE3-F1
#
_cell.length_a   1.000
_cell.length_b   1.000
_cell.length_c   1.000
_cell.angle_alpha   90.00
_cell.angle_beta   90.00
_cell.angle_gamma   90.00
#
_symmetry.space_group_name_H-M   'P 1'
#
loop_
_entity.id
_entity.type
_entity.pdbx_description
1 polymer ?
#
loop_
_entity_poly.entity_id
_entity_poly.type
_entity_poly.pdbx_seq_one_letter_code
_entity_poly.pdbx_strand_id
1 'polypeptide(L)'
;MNNEKEFKPYIPADKVLPELTPISIILGILLAVVFGGANAYLGLRVGMTVSASIPAAVISMGIIRVILRRDSILENNMVQTIGSAGESLAAGAIFTLPALFMWAEEGGTSMPSLVEIALIALIGGVIGVMFMIPLRSALIVQEHGKLPYPEGKACAEVLVAGEEGGAKASTVFAGLGIAAAYKFITDGLKVFPSEVTYEIKSYKGSGVGMDVLPALLGVGYICGARVSSYIFAGGVIGWFVLMPLIALFGADLTIFPASVPVSELGASGIWSNYIRYIGAGAVAAGGIISLVKNLPLIAKTFRQALKSYGSKGNGDNSRLNKDIPINIVILTIGIMAIIMWLVPAVPVSLLGAIIIVIFGFFFATVSSRMVGIVGSSNNPVSGMAIATLLITTMILKATGTIGMPGMVASIAIGSVICIIAAIAGDTSQDLKTGYLVGATPWKQQVGEIIGVAASAIAIGGVLYLLNAAWSYGSSAIPAPQATLMKMVVEGVMGGNLPWVLVFAGVGIAVVVEILGIPVLPFAVGLYLPIYLSTPMIVGGLIRLYFDKKKGESEEEKKHKVENGVLYSSGLIAGEGLVGILLAVCAVIPFKGETFADAFNLSAIFGFSLGNIGGLVFFALLAVTLILFIRGKKKKEN
;
A
#
# COMPACT_ATOMS: atom_id res chain seq x y z
N MET A 1 -31.61 -30.68 8.70
CA MET A 1 -31.23 -29.57 9.59
C MET A 1 -29.85 -29.89 10.14
N ASN A 2 -28.80 -29.38 9.52
CA ASN A 2 -27.45 -29.53 10.05
C ASN A 2 -27.27 -28.52 11.18
N ASN A 3 -26.98 -29.01 12.38
CA ASN A 3 -26.50 -28.20 13.50
C ASN A 3 -25.14 -27.59 13.12
N GLU A 4 -25.14 -26.43 12.46
CA GLU A 4 -23.96 -25.56 12.46
C GLU A 4 -23.79 -25.09 13.90
N LYS A 5 -22.70 -25.55 14.56
CA LYS A 5 -22.31 -25.06 15.88
C LYS A 5 -22.23 -23.54 15.81
N GLU A 6 -23.10 -22.86 16.55
CA GLU A 6 -23.13 -21.41 16.65
C GLU A 6 -21.72 -20.92 17.03
N PHE A 7 -21.14 -20.05 16.19
CA PHE A 7 -19.77 -19.56 16.38
C PHE A 7 -19.64 -18.86 17.73
N LYS A 8 -18.64 -19.25 18.53
CA LYS A 8 -18.34 -18.61 19.81
C LYS A 8 -17.07 -17.75 19.70
N PRO A 9 -17.16 -16.43 19.90
CA PRO A 9 -15.99 -15.56 19.91
C PRO A 9 -15.13 -15.80 21.16
N TYR A 10 -13.89 -15.32 21.14
CA TYR A 10 -12.97 -15.40 22.28
C TYR A 10 -13.51 -14.71 23.53
N ILE A 11 -13.98 -13.47 23.42
CA ILE A 11 -14.73 -12.79 24.48
C ILE A 11 -16.23 -12.99 24.25
N PRO A 12 -16.95 -13.66 25.17
CA PRO A 12 -18.36 -13.97 24.98
C PRO A 12 -19.24 -12.70 25.11
N ALA A 13 -20.48 -12.80 24.63
CA ALA A 13 -21.39 -11.65 24.50
C ALA A 13 -21.82 -11.04 25.86
N ASP A 14 -21.88 -11.86 26.89
CA ASP A 14 -22.24 -11.52 28.28
C ASP A 14 -21.13 -10.75 29.02
N LYS A 15 -19.87 -10.89 28.57
CA LYS A 15 -18.75 -10.16 29.15
C LYS A 15 -18.57 -8.80 28.47
N VAL A 16 -18.73 -7.72 29.23
CA VAL A 16 -18.49 -6.35 28.78
C VAL A 16 -17.10 -5.92 29.26
N LEU A 17 -16.19 -5.68 28.32
CA LEU A 17 -14.85 -5.17 28.57
C LEU A 17 -14.70 -3.76 27.97
N PRO A 18 -13.74 -2.95 28.46
CA PRO A 18 -13.36 -1.71 27.79
C PRO A 18 -12.86 -2.00 26.36
N GLU A 19 -13.29 -1.19 25.39
CA GLU A 19 -12.90 -1.34 23.97
C GLU A 19 -12.45 0.00 23.41
N LEU A 20 -13.35 0.99 23.47
CA LEU A 20 -13.11 2.37 23.04
C LEU A 20 -12.75 3.21 24.27
N THR A 21 -11.47 3.25 24.59
CA THR A 21 -10.92 4.02 25.72
C THR A 21 -10.08 5.18 25.20
N PRO A 22 -9.80 6.22 26.02
CA PRO A 22 -8.88 7.28 25.61
C PRO A 22 -7.50 6.73 25.21
N ILE A 23 -7.03 5.68 25.89
CA ILE A 23 -5.76 5.01 25.57
C ILE A 23 -5.83 4.36 24.20
N SER A 24 -6.89 3.59 23.91
CA SER A 24 -7.01 2.91 22.61
C SER A 24 -7.14 3.90 21.46
N ILE A 25 -7.84 5.02 21.68
CA ILE A 25 -7.98 6.10 20.69
C ILE A 25 -6.64 6.79 20.43
N ILE A 26 -5.94 7.25 21.48
CA ILE A 26 -4.67 7.98 21.33
C ILE A 26 -3.63 7.08 20.68
N LEU A 27 -3.47 5.85 21.18
CA LEU A 27 -2.49 4.91 20.63
C LEU A 27 -2.85 4.51 19.18
N GLY A 28 -4.12 4.28 18.92
CA GLY A 28 -4.63 4.01 17.57
C GLY A 28 -4.31 5.13 16.60
N ILE A 29 -4.59 6.39 16.96
CA ILE A 29 -4.29 7.57 16.14
C ILE A 29 -2.79 7.67 15.87
N LEU A 30 -1.95 7.49 16.90
CA LEU A 30 -0.49 7.52 16.74
C LEU A 30 -0.03 6.45 15.74
N LEU A 31 -0.54 5.23 15.85
CA LEU A 31 -0.21 4.16 14.91
C LEU A 31 -0.75 4.43 13.50
N ALA A 32 -1.95 5.00 13.36
CA ALA A 32 -2.53 5.34 12.07
C ALA A 32 -1.68 6.38 11.32
N VAL A 33 -1.20 7.41 12.03
CA VAL A 33 -0.29 8.42 11.47
C VAL A 33 1.05 7.80 11.08
N VAL A 34 1.64 6.98 11.96
CA VAL A 34 2.95 6.35 11.75
C VAL A 34 2.90 5.36 10.58
N PHE A 35 1.97 4.41 10.59
CA PHE A 35 1.85 3.40 9.55
C PHE A 35 1.29 3.95 8.26
N GLY A 36 0.37 4.93 8.32
CA GLY A 36 -0.13 5.63 7.14
C GLY A 36 0.99 6.40 6.45
N GLY A 37 1.81 7.15 7.20
CA GLY A 37 2.98 7.81 6.64
C GLY A 37 4.01 6.84 6.08
N ALA A 38 4.37 5.78 6.83
CA ALA A 38 5.34 4.79 6.38
C ALA A 38 4.88 4.08 5.10
N ASN A 39 3.59 3.74 4.99
CA ASN A 39 3.02 3.13 3.78
C ASN A 39 2.87 4.12 2.64
N ALA A 40 2.61 5.41 2.90
CA ALA A 40 2.65 6.43 1.87
C ALA A 40 4.06 6.52 1.27
N TYR A 41 5.11 6.61 2.10
CA TYR A 41 6.50 6.61 1.65
C TYR A 41 6.84 5.35 0.85
N LEU A 42 6.54 4.17 1.41
CA LEU A 42 6.85 2.89 0.77
C LEU A 42 6.11 2.73 -0.56
N GLY A 43 4.80 3.00 -0.59
CA GLY A 43 3.99 2.81 -1.78
C GLY A 43 4.33 3.80 -2.89
N LEU A 44 4.77 5.01 -2.56
CA LEU A 44 5.32 5.94 -3.53
C LEU A 44 6.69 5.51 -4.09
N ARG A 45 7.49 4.75 -3.32
CA ARG A 45 8.75 4.18 -3.81
C ARG A 45 8.57 2.92 -4.65
N VAL A 46 7.79 1.96 -4.16
CA VAL A 46 7.75 0.57 -4.68
C VAL A 46 6.45 0.27 -5.42
N GLY A 47 5.43 1.12 -5.29
CA GLY A 47 4.14 0.91 -5.94
C GLY A 47 3.24 -0.14 -5.29
N MET A 48 3.53 -0.52 -4.04
CA MET A 48 2.74 -1.45 -3.23
C MET A 48 2.76 -1.04 -1.75
N THR A 49 1.71 -1.41 -1.02
CA THR A 49 1.59 -1.25 0.44
C THR A 49 1.60 -2.60 1.12
N VAL A 50 1.85 -2.61 2.43
CA VAL A 50 1.88 -3.83 3.24
C VAL A 50 0.95 -3.65 4.43
N SER A 51 0.12 -4.66 4.69
CA SER A 51 -0.86 -4.60 5.78
C SER A 51 -0.23 -4.22 7.12
N ALA A 52 -0.75 -3.15 7.73
CA ALA A 52 -0.30 -2.66 9.03
C ALA A 52 -1.07 -3.29 10.21
N SER A 53 -2.15 -4.05 9.94
CA SER A 53 -3.06 -4.60 10.97
C SER A 53 -2.34 -5.50 11.98
N ILE A 54 -1.61 -6.53 11.52
CA ILE A 54 -0.90 -7.46 12.41
C ILE A 54 0.21 -6.73 13.22
N PRO A 55 1.09 -5.93 12.61
CA PRO A 55 2.07 -5.13 13.35
C PRO A 55 1.44 -4.17 14.36
N ALA A 56 0.34 -3.50 14.01
CA ALA A 56 -0.37 -2.59 14.89
C ALA A 56 -0.91 -3.33 16.12
N ALA A 57 -1.50 -4.51 15.95
CA ALA A 57 -1.91 -5.37 17.07
C ALA A 57 -0.73 -5.72 17.98
N VAL A 58 0.41 -6.11 17.40
CA VAL A 58 1.60 -6.51 18.16
C VAL A 58 2.22 -5.34 18.94
N ILE A 59 2.34 -4.17 18.32
CA ILE A 59 2.84 -2.95 18.97
C ILE A 59 1.88 -2.52 20.10
N SER A 60 0.57 -2.54 19.82
CA SER A 60 -0.45 -2.23 20.82
C SER A 60 -0.32 -3.12 22.05
N MET A 61 -0.18 -4.43 21.85
CA MET A 61 0.02 -5.37 22.96
C MET A 61 1.33 -5.10 23.69
N GLY A 62 2.41 -4.80 22.98
CA GLY A 62 3.67 -4.40 23.60
C GLY A 62 3.52 -3.19 24.52
N ILE A 63 2.77 -2.17 24.10
CA ILE A 63 2.60 -0.93 24.87
C ILE A 63 1.58 -1.12 26.00
N ILE A 64 0.37 -1.57 25.70
CA ILE A 64 -0.73 -1.71 26.68
C ILE A 64 -0.37 -2.76 27.74
N ARG A 65 0.20 -3.90 27.33
CA ARG A 65 0.50 -4.99 28.25
C ARG A 65 1.79 -4.78 29.03
N VAL A 66 2.89 -4.43 28.36
CA VAL A 66 4.21 -4.38 29.02
C VAL A 66 4.43 -3.03 29.71
N ILE A 67 4.06 -1.92 29.05
CA ILE A 67 4.31 -0.57 29.57
C ILE A 67 3.18 -0.15 30.50
N LEU A 68 1.93 -0.26 30.05
CA LEU A 68 0.77 0.17 30.84
C LEU A 68 0.27 -0.91 31.82
N ARG A 69 0.76 -2.14 31.73
CA ARG A 69 0.40 -3.27 32.62
C ARG A 69 -1.10 -3.53 32.67
N ARG A 70 -1.77 -3.43 31.52
CA ARG A 70 -3.20 -3.72 31.34
C ARG A 70 -3.37 -4.90 30.39
N ASP A 71 -4.17 -5.88 30.78
CA ASP A 71 -4.57 -6.99 29.92
C ASP A 71 -5.96 -6.67 29.32
N SER A 72 -6.01 -6.40 28.02
CA SER A 72 -7.25 -6.02 27.33
C SER A 72 -7.18 -6.27 25.83
N ILE A 73 -7.51 -7.49 25.41
CA ILE A 73 -7.58 -7.87 23.99
C ILE A 73 -8.48 -6.94 23.15
N LEU A 74 -9.58 -6.42 23.70
CA LEU A 74 -10.50 -5.56 22.95
C LEU A 74 -9.99 -4.12 22.80
N GLU A 75 -9.24 -3.57 23.78
CA GLU A 75 -8.52 -2.30 23.58
C GLU A 75 -7.42 -2.46 22.52
N ASN A 76 -6.70 -3.60 22.54
CA ASN A 76 -5.68 -3.89 21.53
C ASN A 76 -6.30 -4.03 20.12
N ASN A 77 -7.44 -4.69 20.00
CA ASN A 77 -8.19 -4.78 18.75
C ASN A 77 -8.65 -3.38 18.28
N MET A 78 -9.13 -2.52 19.17
CA MET A 78 -9.50 -1.15 18.82
C MET A 78 -8.31 -0.33 18.30
N VAL A 79 -7.16 -0.38 18.98
CA VAL A 79 -5.92 0.28 18.51
C VAL A 79 -5.51 -0.22 17.15
N GLN A 80 -5.59 -1.54 16.93
CA GLN A 80 -5.29 -2.14 15.64
C GLN A 80 -6.22 -1.59 14.56
N THR A 81 -7.55 -1.60 14.79
CA THR A 81 -8.55 -1.10 13.85
C THR A 81 -8.31 0.37 13.48
N ILE A 82 -8.04 1.23 14.46
CA ILE A 82 -7.73 2.64 14.19
C ILE A 82 -6.41 2.76 13.40
N GLY A 83 -5.42 1.93 13.73
CA GLY A 83 -4.09 1.96 13.11
C GLY A 83 -4.05 1.48 11.65
N SER A 84 -4.76 0.42 11.30
CA SER A 84 -4.86 -0.13 9.93
C SER A 84 -5.53 0.83 8.96
N ALA A 85 -6.54 1.57 9.43
CA ALA A 85 -7.21 2.61 8.63
C ALA A 85 -6.21 3.60 7.99
N GLY A 86 -5.09 3.91 8.66
CA GLY A 86 -4.06 4.80 8.13
C GLY A 86 -3.30 4.23 6.93
N GLU A 87 -2.98 2.95 6.93
CA GLU A 87 -2.34 2.26 5.80
C GLU A 87 -3.28 2.21 4.60
N SER A 88 -4.53 1.81 4.82
CA SER A 88 -5.53 1.64 3.77
C SER A 88 -5.93 2.97 3.13
N LEU A 89 -6.01 4.05 3.93
CA LEU A 89 -6.21 5.40 3.41
C LEU A 89 -5.01 5.85 2.58
N ALA A 90 -3.78 5.59 3.06
CA ALA A 90 -2.56 5.92 2.34
C ALA A 90 -2.51 5.21 0.99
N ALA A 91 -2.80 3.90 0.96
CA ALA A 91 -2.84 3.11 -0.27
C ALA A 91 -3.77 3.74 -1.32
N GLY A 92 -4.99 4.14 -0.92
CA GLY A 92 -5.93 4.79 -1.83
C GLY A 92 -5.46 6.17 -2.31
N ALA A 93 -4.86 6.97 -1.43
CA ALA A 93 -4.43 8.34 -1.73
C ALA A 93 -3.18 8.38 -2.64
N ILE A 94 -2.15 7.58 -2.33
CA ILE A 94 -0.86 7.63 -3.02
C ILE A 94 -0.90 7.07 -4.45
N PHE A 95 -1.93 6.28 -4.79
CA PHE A 95 -2.07 5.72 -6.13
C PHE A 95 -2.56 6.72 -7.16
N THR A 96 -3.19 7.82 -6.75
CA THR A 96 -3.86 8.73 -7.68
C THR A 96 -3.48 10.19 -7.44
N LEU A 97 -3.46 10.66 -6.19
CA LEU A 97 -3.25 12.08 -5.87
C LEU A 97 -1.89 12.64 -6.31
N PRO A 98 -0.77 11.90 -6.29
CA PRO A 98 0.50 12.44 -6.78
C PRO A 98 0.46 12.85 -8.27
N ALA A 99 -0.50 12.35 -9.07
CA ALA A 99 -0.70 12.81 -10.43
C ALA A 99 -1.03 14.31 -10.50
N LEU A 100 -1.75 14.84 -9.50
CA LEU A 100 -2.08 16.28 -9.41
C LEU A 100 -0.82 17.12 -9.17
N PHE A 101 0.09 16.64 -8.32
CA PHE A 101 1.38 17.27 -8.07
C PHE A 101 2.26 17.25 -9.32
N MET A 102 2.32 16.10 -10.01
CA MET A 102 3.08 15.96 -11.26
C MET A 102 2.59 16.94 -12.34
N TRP A 103 1.26 17.08 -12.53
CA TRP A 103 0.73 18.08 -13.48
C TRP A 103 0.96 19.52 -13.01
N ALA A 104 1.00 19.77 -11.71
CA ALA A 104 1.31 21.10 -11.19
C ALA A 104 2.76 21.52 -11.47
N GLU A 105 3.72 20.59 -11.30
CA GLU A 105 5.13 20.83 -11.65
C GLU A 105 5.33 21.03 -13.16
N GLU A 106 4.51 20.40 -14.00
CA GLU A 106 4.51 20.59 -15.46
C GLU A 106 3.81 21.88 -15.92
N GLY A 107 3.30 22.70 -14.99
CA GLY A 107 2.59 23.95 -15.29
C GLY A 107 1.15 23.73 -15.81
N GLY A 108 0.62 22.52 -15.68
CA GLY A 108 -0.71 22.15 -16.14
C GLY A 108 -1.84 22.59 -15.20
N THR A 109 -1.61 22.55 -13.88
CA THR A 109 -2.60 22.90 -12.85
C THR A 109 -1.93 23.59 -11.66
N SER A 110 -2.72 24.10 -10.70
CA SER A 110 -2.19 24.56 -9.41
C SER A 110 -1.82 23.39 -8.51
N MET A 111 -0.84 23.58 -7.64
CA MET A 111 -0.48 22.60 -6.61
C MET A 111 -1.72 22.27 -5.75
N PRO A 112 -2.11 20.99 -5.59
CA PRO A 112 -3.32 20.62 -4.87
C PRO A 112 -3.20 21.01 -3.40
N SER A 113 -4.19 21.69 -2.82
CA SER A 113 -4.07 22.18 -1.44
C SER A 113 -4.09 21.05 -0.40
N LEU A 114 -3.52 21.26 0.80
CA LEU A 114 -3.62 20.27 1.88
C LEU A 114 -5.07 19.96 2.24
N VAL A 115 -5.93 20.98 2.18
CA VAL A 115 -7.38 20.85 2.42
C VAL A 115 -8.04 19.98 1.36
N GLU A 116 -7.70 20.17 0.09
CA GLU A 116 -8.19 19.35 -1.03
C GLU A 116 -7.84 17.87 -0.83
N ILE A 117 -6.58 17.58 -0.53
CA ILE A 117 -6.11 16.20 -0.29
C ILE A 117 -6.81 15.59 0.93
N ALA A 118 -6.84 16.33 2.05
CA ALA A 118 -7.44 15.86 3.29
C ALA A 118 -8.95 15.62 3.13
N LEU A 119 -9.67 16.48 2.40
CA LEU A 119 -11.10 16.30 2.13
C LEU A 119 -11.35 15.11 1.22
N ILE A 120 -10.60 14.95 0.12
CA ILE A 120 -10.72 13.78 -0.77
C ILE A 120 -10.51 12.49 0.02
N ALA A 121 -9.46 12.45 0.85
CA ALA A 121 -9.12 11.30 1.66
C ALA A 121 -10.19 11.02 2.74
N LEU A 122 -10.62 12.05 3.48
CA LEU A 122 -11.65 11.94 4.52
C LEU A 122 -12.97 11.43 3.95
N ILE A 123 -13.43 12.03 2.85
CA ILE A 123 -14.69 11.68 2.18
C ILE A 123 -14.64 10.24 1.70
N GLY A 124 -13.59 9.86 0.97
CA GLY A 124 -13.44 8.50 0.47
C GLY A 124 -13.37 7.49 1.60
N GLY A 125 -12.63 7.79 2.67
CA GLY A 125 -12.50 6.89 3.81
C GLY A 125 -13.80 6.73 4.58
N VAL A 126 -14.50 7.82 4.90
CA VAL A 126 -15.77 7.76 5.63
C VAL A 126 -16.82 7.01 4.80
N ILE A 127 -16.94 7.30 3.50
CA ILE A 127 -17.86 6.57 2.62
C ILE A 127 -17.48 5.07 2.56
N GLY A 128 -16.19 4.74 2.49
CA GLY A 128 -15.69 3.37 2.51
C GLY A 128 -16.15 2.60 3.75
N VAL A 129 -15.97 3.18 4.95
CA VAL A 129 -16.46 2.59 6.20
C VAL A 129 -17.98 2.44 6.14
N MET A 130 -18.71 3.49 5.71
CA MET A 130 -20.17 3.49 5.64
C MET A 130 -20.72 2.37 4.75
N PHE A 131 -20.11 2.12 3.58
CA PHE A 131 -20.53 1.04 2.69
C PHE A 131 -20.23 -0.35 3.24
N MET A 132 -19.21 -0.52 4.08
CA MET A 132 -18.90 -1.81 4.69
C MET A 132 -19.90 -2.21 5.79
N ILE A 133 -20.53 -1.26 6.47
CA ILE A 133 -21.48 -1.51 7.58
C ILE A 133 -22.61 -2.48 7.19
N PRO A 134 -23.42 -2.23 6.14
CA PRO A 134 -24.49 -3.16 5.75
C PRO A 134 -23.95 -4.50 5.22
N LEU A 135 -22.72 -4.53 4.71
CA LEU A 135 -22.09 -5.73 4.14
C LEU A 135 -21.55 -6.68 5.22
N ARG A 136 -21.29 -6.19 6.44
CA ARG A 136 -20.76 -6.97 7.56
C ARG A 136 -21.58 -8.23 7.82
N SER A 137 -22.89 -8.11 7.96
CA SER A 137 -23.75 -9.27 8.24
C SER A 137 -23.70 -10.30 7.11
N ALA A 138 -23.71 -9.84 5.86
CA ALA A 138 -23.70 -10.71 4.68
C ALA A 138 -22.36 -11.43 4.47
N LEU A 139 -21.24 -10.74 4.69
CA LEU A 139 -19.91 -11.26 4.37
C LEU A 139 -19.20 -11.91 5.56
N ILE A 140 -19.40 -11.40 6.77
CA ILE A 140 -18.65 -11.85 7.95
C ILE A 140 -19.44 -12.87 8.75
N VAL A 141 -20.74 -12.62 8.97
CA VAL A 141 -21.60 -13.46 9.81
C VAL A 141 -22.16 -14.63 9.00
N GLN A 142 -22.88 -14.36 7.90
CA GLN A 142 -23.54 -15.40 7.08
C GLN A 142 -22.55 -16.29 6.32
N GLU A 143 -21.40 -15.73 5.91
CA GLU A 143 -20.36 -16.47 5.18
C GLU A 143 -19.19 -16.88 6.09
N HIS A 144 -19.39 -16.88 7.42
CA HIS A 144 -18.41 -17.41 8.36
C HIS A 144 -18.10 -18.88 8.03
N GLY A 145 -16.82 -19.24 8.00
CA GLY A 145 -16.36 -20.58 7.62
C GLY A 145 -16.25 -20.82 6.10
N LYS A 146 -16.88 -19.97 5.26
CA LYS A 146 -16.71 -20.01 3.80
C LYS A 146 -15.64 -19.02 3.33
N LEU A 147 -15.65 -17.80 3.86
CA LEU A 147 -14.62 -16.80 3.58
C LEU A 147 -13.47 -16.94 4.59
N PRO A 148 -12.22 -17.16 4.13
CA PRO A 148 -11.08 -17.41 5.01
C PRO A 148 -10.65 -16.19 5.84
N TYR A 149 -10.73 -14.98 5.28
CA TYR A 149 -10.23 -13.73 5.89
C TYR A 149 -8.81 -13.89 6.46
N PRO A 150 -7.80 -14.15 5.61
CA PRO A 150 -6.49 -14.61 6.06
C PRO A 150 -5.80 -13.64 7.03
N GLU A 151 -5.86 -12.33 6.73
CA GLU A 151 -5.23 -11.30 7.55
C GLU A 151 -6.02 -11.02 8.83
N GLY A 152 -7.35 -10.86 8.75
CA GLY A 152 -8.17 -10.66 9.95
C GLY A 152 -8.13 -11.85 10.91
N LYS A 153 -8.04 -13.08 10.38
CA LYS A 153 -7.82 -14.29 11.18
C LYS A 153 -6.43 -14.32 11.80
N ALA A 154 -5.39 -14.01 11.04
CA ALA A 154 -4.02 -13.95 11.58
C ALA A 154 -3.88 -12.87 12.66
N CYS A 155 -4.53 -11.72 12.49
CA CYS A 155 -4.58 -10.66 13.49
C CYS A 155 -5.29 -11.13 14.78
N ALA A 156 -6.43 -11.82 14.66
CA ALA A 156 -7.12 -12.41 15.80
C ALA A 156 -6.27 -13.47 16.52
N GLU A 157 -5.58 -14.36 15.77
CA GLU A 157 -4.64 -15.34 16.33
C GLU A 157 -3.51 -14.66 17.12
N VAL A 158 -3.00 -13.53 16.60
CA VAL A 158 -1.95 -12.75 17.27
C VAL A 158 -2.46 -12.07 18.53
N LEU A 159 -3.66 -11.47 18.49
CA LEU A 159 -4.29 -10.85 19.66
C LEU A 159 -4.56 -11.88 20.78
N VAL A 160 -5.01 -13.08 20.42
CA VAL A 160 -5.26 -14.18 21.37
C VAL A 160 -3.94 -14.72 21.93
N ALA A 161 -2.96 -15.05 21.08
CA ALA A 161 -1.64 -15.52 21.54
C ALA A 161 -0.91 -14.46 22.41
N GLY A 162 -1.19 -13.18 22.16
CA GLY A 162 -0.68 -12.07 22.93
C GLY A 162 -1.33 -11.89 24.30
N GLU A 163 -2.52 -12.43 24.55
CA GLU A 163 -3.10 -12.60 25.91
C GLU A 163 -2.42 -13.76 26.65
N GLU A 164 -2.05 -14.83 25.95
CA GLU A 164 -1.41 -16.03 26.53
C GLU A 164 0.09 -15.85 26.87
N GLY A 165 0.69 -14.68 26.59
CA GLY A 165 2.06 -14.35 27.02
C GLY A 165 3.15 -14.52 25.97
N GLY A 166 2.79 -14.58 24.67
CA GLY A 166 3.75 -14.73 23.58
C GLY A 166 4.68 -13.52 23.38
N ALA A 167 6.01 -13.76 23.25
CA ALA A 167 7.07 -12.75 23.10
C ALA A 167 7.14 -12.06 21.70
N LYS A 168 6.00 -11.88 21.01
CA LYS A 168 5.95 -11.43 19.60
C LYS A 168 6.28 -9.94 19.41
N ALA A 169 6.06 -9.09 20.42
CA ALA A 169 6.30 -7.65 20.33
C ALA A 169 7.78 -7.26 20.16
N SER A 170 8.68 -7.97 20.84
CA SER A 170 10.12 -7.67 20.79
C SER A 170 10.71 -7.75 19.38
N THR A 171 10.22 -8.68 18.56
CA THR A 171 10.67 -8.88 17.17
C THR A 171 10.32 -7.69 16.28
N VAL A 172 9.11 -7.12 16.43
CA VAL A 172 8.67 -5.95 15.65
C VAL A 172 9.48 -4.72 16.05
N PHE A 173 9.65 -4.46 17.35
CA PHE A 173 10.45 -3.33 17.83
C PHE A 173 11.92 -3.44 17.47
N ALA A 174 12.48 -4.67 17.45
CA ALA A 174 13.85 -4.89 16.99
C ALA A 174 14.00 -4.56 15.50
N GLY A 175 13.08 -5.03 14.64
CA GLY A 175 13.06 -4.66 13.23
C GLY A 175 12.94 -3.16 13.03
N LEU A 176 12.05 -2.50 13.77
CA LEU A 176 11.86 -1.05 13.74
C LEU A 176 13.15 -0.30 14.12
N GLY A 177 13.76 -0.64 15.25
CA GLY A 177 14.98 0.02 15.72
C GLY A 177 16.17 -0.20 14.78
N ILE A 178 16.35 -1.42 14.26
CA ILE A 178 17.42 -1.74 13.32
C ILE A 178 17.24 -0.98 12.00
N ALA A 179 16.04 -0.96 11.43
CA ALA A 179 15.78 -0.21 10.21
C ALA A 179 15.90 1.30 10.41
N ALA A 180 15.45 1.82 11.56
CA ALA A 180 15.59 3.25 11.87
C ALA A 180 17.07 3.65 11.94
N ALA A 181 17.88 2.90 12.68
CA ALA A 181 19.32 3.15 12.77
C ALA A 181 20.01 3.00 11.41
N TYR A 182 19.69 1.93 10.67
CA TYR A 182 20.23 1.68 9.34
C TYR A 182 19.91 2.84 8.38
N LYS A 183 18.63 3.24 8.31
CA LYS A 183 18.18 4.31 7.41
C LYS A 183 18.81 5.65 7.77
N PHE A 184 18.94 5.95 9.06
CA PHE A 184 19.61 7.18 9.50
C PHE A 184 21.10 7.17 9.15
N ILE A 185 21.80 6.05 9.30
CA ILE A 185 23.20 5.90 8.88
C ILE A 185 23.36 6.05 7.35
N THR A 186 22.42 5.47 6.59
CA THR A 186 22.48 5.42 5.13
C THR A 186 22.10 6.75 4.48
N ASP A 187 20.92 7.29 4.79
CA ASP A 187 20.37 8.47 4.11
C ASP A 187 20.53 9.76 4.94
N GLY A 188 20.69 9.66 6.25
CA GLY A 188 20.94 10.81 7.11
C GLY A 188 22.43 11.17 7.16
N LEU A 189 23.24 10.26 7.70
CA LEU A 189 24.69 10.45 7.82
C LEU A 189 25.44 10.25 6.50
N LYS A 190 24.82 9.60 5.51
CA LYS A 190 25.41 9.26 4.20
C LYS A 190 26.73 8.50 4.28
N VAL A 191 26.85 7.60 5.26
CA VAL A 191 28.06 6.77 5.48
C VAL A 191 28.35 5.86 4.29
N PHE A 192 27.31 5.40 3.60
CA PHE A 192 27.39 4.65 2.35
C PHE A 192 26.16 5.02 1.49
N PRO A 193 26.24 4.89 0.15
CA PRO A 193 25.13 5.22 -0.72
C PRO A 193 23.97 4.24 -0.54
N SER A 194 22.73 4.75 -0.49
CA SER A 194 21.50 3.95 -0.50
C SER A 194 21.20 3.31 -1.84
N GLU A 195 21.76 3.83 -2.92
CA GLU A 195 21.64 3.30 -4.27
C GLU A 195 23.03 2.82 -4.73
N VAL A 196 23.17 1.52 -4.98
CA VAL A 196 24.39 0.94 -5.54
C VAL A 196 24.15 0.63 -7.01
N THR A 197 24.79 1.36 -7.91
CA THR A 197 24.63 1.18 -9.36
C THR A 197 25.97 1.00 -10.06
N TYR A 198 25.95 0.15 -11.09
CA TYR A 198 27.07 -0.07 -12.01
C TYR A 198 26.53 -0.23 -13.42
N GLU A 199 26.91 0.69 -14.31
CA GLU A 199 26.66 0.54 -15.75
C GLU A 199 27.63 -0.48 -16.36
N ILE A 200 27.13 -1.36 -17.22
CA ILE A 200 27.95 -2.36 -17.89
C ILE A 200 28.45 -1.78 -19.21
N LYS A 201 29.68 -1.26 -19.21
CA LYS A 201 30.29 -0.62 -20.41
C LYS A 201 30.27 -1.51 -21.65
N SER A 202 30.45 -2.83 -21.48
CA SER A 202 30.46 -3.81 -22.57
C SER A 202 29.06 -4.15 -23.10
N TYR A 203 28.00 -3.81 -22.36
CA TYR A 203 26.61 -4.04 -22.74
C TYR A 203 25.83 -2.74 -22.63
N LYS A 204 26.02 -1.87 -23.65
CA LYS A 204 25.52 -0.49 -23.66
C LYS A 204 24.02 -0.43 -23.36
N GLY A 205 23.63 0.57 -22.58
CA GLY A 205 22.25 0.75 -22.13
C GLY A 205 21.81 -0.21 -21.02
N SER A 206 22.68 -1.06 -20.47
CA SER A 206 22.36 -1.90 -19.30
C SER A 206 23.12 -1.47 -18.04
N GLY A 207 22.56 -1.83 -16.89
CA GLY A 207 23.17 -1.63 -15.59
C GLY A 207 22.70 -2.68 -14.59
N VAL A 208 23.55 -2.95 -13.60
CA VAL A 208 23.19 -3.71 -12.39
C VAL A 208 23.15 -2.75 -11.22
N GLY A 209 22.27 -3.03 -10.27
CA GLY A 209 22.28 -2.29 -9.02
C GLY A 209 21.28 -2.79 -8.01
N MET A 210 21.33 -2.17 -6.84
CA MET A 210 20.52 -2.48 -5.68
C MET A 210 20.34 -1.25 -4.80
N ASP A 211 19.09 -0.96 -4.47
CA ASP A 211 18.74 -0.06 -3.39
C ASP A 211 18.92 -0.82 -2.07
N VAL A 212 19.91 -0.42 -1.28
CA VAL A 212 20.31 -1.13 -0.05
C VAL A 212 19.39 -0.77 1.12
N LEU A 213 18.08 -0.93 0.94
CA LEU A 213 17.04 -0.44 1.84
C LEU A 213 16.40 -1.56 2.68
N PRO A 214 16.24 -1.36 4.00
CA PRO A 214 15.57 -2.31 4.88
C PRO A 214 14.15 -2.71 4.49
N ALA A 215 13.35 -1.75 4.03
CA ALA A 215 11.97 -1.97 3.65
C ALA A 215 11.89 -2.89 2.43
N LEU A 216 12.79 -2.76 1.45
CA LEU A 216 12.75 -3.63 0.26
C LEU A 216 13.08 -5.08 0.58
N LEU A 217 14.05 -5.32 1.47
CA LEU A 217 14.33 -6.65 2.01
C LEU A 217 13.09 -7.21 2.74
N GLY A 218 12.47 -6.37 3.58
CA GLY A 218 11.27 -6.70 4.34
C GLY A 218 10.08 -7.07 3.46
N VAL A 219 9.74 -6.22 2.49
CA VAL A 219 8.70 -6.44 1.48
C VAL A 219 8.98 -7.73 0.71
N GLY A 220 10.22 -7.93 0.26
CA GLY A 220 10.63 -9.15 -0.43
C GLY A 220 10.35 -10.43 0.35
N TYR A 221 10.62 -10.41 1.66
CA TYR A 221 10.32 -11.54 2.55
C TYR A 221 8.81 -11.77 2.74
N ILE A 222 8.03 -10.69 2.88
CA ILE A 222 6.57 -10.76 3.08
C ILE A 222 5.87 -11.26 1.80
N CYS A 223 6.23 -10.73 0.64
CA CYS A 223 5.68 -11.15 -0.66
C CYS A 223 6.13 -12.56 -1.06
N GLY A 224 7.29 -13.01 -0.55
CA GLY A 224 7.87 -14.32 -0.81
C GLY A 224 8.51 -14.45 -2.21
N ALA A 225 9.29 -15.51 -2.41
CA ALA A 225 10.11 -15.69 -3.61
C ALA A 225 9.32 -15.63 -4.92
N ARG A 226 8.08 -16.14 -4.95
CA ARG A 226 7.31 -16.21 -6.20
C ARG A 226 6.98 -14.80 -6.72
N VAL A 227 6.39 -13.95 -5.87
CA VAL A 227 6.02 -12.59 -6.27
C VAL A 227 7.28 -11.77 -6.55
N SER A 228 8.29 -11.83 -5.67
CA SER A 228 9.55 -11.13 -5.89
C SER A 228 10.26 -11.55 -7.17
N SER A 229 10.14 -12.83 -7.58
CA SER A 229 10.73 -13.30 -8.84
C SER A 229 10.05 -12.74 -10.07
N TYR A 230 8.74 -12.50 -10.04
CA TYR A 230 8.02 -11.87 -11.15
C TYR A 230 8.41 -10.41 -11.31
N ILE A 231 8.50 -9.67 -10.20
CA ILE A 231 8.98 -8.28 -10.19
C ILE A 231 10.41 -8.21 -10.73
N PHE A 232 11.31 -9.08 -10.23
CA PHE A 232 12.68 -9.13 -10.72
C PHE A 232 12.77 -9.50 -12.21
N ALA A 233 11.97 -10.46 -12.68
CA ALA A 233 11.93 -10.85 -14.09
C ALA A 233 11.51 -9.70 -15.02
N GLY A 234 10.54 -8.88 -14.60
CA GLY A 234 10.16 -7.66 -15.32
C GLY A 234 11.33 -6.68 -15.42
N GLY A 235 12.03 -6.44 -14.30
CA GLY A 235 13.22 -5.60 -14.26
C GLY A 235 14.33 -6.11 -15.17
N VAL A 236 14.57 -7.44 -15.18
CA VAL A 236 15.55 -8.07 -16.08
C VAL A 236 15.20 -7.86 -17.55
N ILE A 237 13.92 -7.98 -17.93
CA ILE A 237 13.49 -7.71 -19.31
C ILE A 237 13.68 -6.24 -19.68
N GLY A 238 13.36 -5.30 -18.79
CA GLY A 238 13.61 -3.89 -19.04
C GLY A 238 15.10 -3.59 -19.24
N TRP A 239 15.91 -3.96 -18.25
CA TRP A 239 17.30 -3.51 -18.11
C TRP A 239 18.32 -4.31 -18.92
N PHE A 240 18.06 -5.59 -19.16
CA PHE A 240 18.99 -6.47 -19.90
C PHE A 240 18.48 -6.90 -21.26
N VAL A 241 17.23 -6.60 -21.63
CA VAL A 241 16.71 -6.94 -22.97
C VAL A 241 16.31 -5.67 -23.71
N LEU A 242 15.34 -4.91 -23.20
CA LEU A 242 14.80 -3.77 -23.95
C LEU A 242 15.77 -2.59 -24.05
N MET A 243 16.39 -2.17 -22.94
CA MET A 243 17.31 -1.01 -22.96
C MET A 243 18.51 -1.23 -23.88
N PRO A 244 19.19 -2.39 -23.87
CA PRO A 244 20.29 -2.65 -24.79
C PRO A 244 19.86 -2.75 -26.25
N LEU A 245 18.65 -3.28 -26.53
CA LEU A 245 18.10 -3.27 -27.89
C LEU A 245 17.81 -1.83 -28.37
N ILE A 246 17.28 -0.97 -27.51
CA ILE A 246 17.07 0.46 -27.82
C ILE A 246 18.42 1.14 -28.05
N ALA A 247 19.43 0.90 -27.21
CA ALA A 247 20.77 1.43 -27.40
C ALA A 247 21.45 0.91 -28.68
N LEU A 248 21.19 -0.35 -29.06
CA LEU A 248 21.77 -0.96 -30.26
C LEU A 248 21.17 -0.41 -31.54
N PHE A 249 19.84 -0.31 -31.63
CA PHE A 249 19.14 0.09 -32.86
C PHE A 249 18.87 1.60 -32.95
N GLY A 250 18.86 2.31 -31.82
CA GLY A 250 18.48 3.72 -31.74
C GLY A 250 19.62 4.70 -31.50
N ALA A 251 20.88 4.24 -31.40
CA ALA A 251 22.02 5.04 -30.93
C ALA A 251 22.10 6.46 -31.52
N ASP A 252 21.99 6.60 -32.84
CA ASP A 252 22.15 7.89 -33.52
C ASP A 252 20.82 8.63 -33.76
N LEU A 253 19.70 8.07 -33.30
CA LEU A 253 18.36 8.59 -33.51
C LEU A 253 17.86 9.32 -32.26
N THR A 254 17.26 10.49 -32.46
CA THR A 254 16.42 11.14 -31.44
C THR A 254 15.00 10.65 -31.59
N ILE A 255 14.59 9.71 -30.72
CA ILE A 255 13.25 9.12 -30.74
C ILE A 255 12.44 9.70 -29.58
N PHE A 256 11.31 10.33 -29.90
CA PHE A 256 10.35 10.80 -28.89
C PHE A 256 10.01 9.67 -27.89
N PRO A 257 10.03 9.92 -26.57
CA PRO A 257 9.97 11.23 -25.91
C PRO A 257 11.32 11.88 -25.58
N ALA A 258 12.45 11.23 -25.85
CA ALA A 258 13.74 11.88 -25.65
C ALA A 258 13.94 13.02 -26.66
N SER A 259 14.60 14.10 -26.21
CA SER A 259 14.98 15.26 -27.02
C SER A 259 16.40 15.20 -27.56
N VAL A 260 17.19 14.21 -27.13
CA VAL A 260 18.58 13.98 -27.55
C VAL A 260 18.74 12.56 -28.12
N PRO A 261 19.81 12.30 -28.90
CA PRO A 261 20.10 10.96 -29.42
C PRO A 261 20.22 9.91 -28.31
N VAL A 262 19.79 8.67 -28.57
CA VAL A 262 19.85 7.58 -27.58
C VAL A 262 21.26 7.29 -27.10
N SER A 263 22.28 7.50 -27.93
CA SER A 263 23.69 7.32 -27.56
C SER A 263 24.17 8.29 -26.47
N GLU A 264 23.52 9.44 -26.33
CA GLU A 264 23.76 10.40 -25.26
C GLU A 264 23.00 10.05 -23.97
N LEU A 265 21.99 9.19 -24.09
CA LEU A 265 21.22 8.68 -22.95
C LEU A 265 21.99 7.52 -22.30
N GLY A 266 22.50 7.75 -21.09
CA GLY A 266 22.95 6.67 -20.20
C GLY A 266 21.80 5.70 -19.84
N ALA A 267 22.09 4.66 -19.06
CA ALA A 267 21.07 3.64 -18.73
C ALA A 267 19.82 4.27 -18.09
N SER A 268 20.02 5.19 -17.15
CA SER A 268 18.92 5.92 -16.48
C SER A 268 18.10 6.78 -17.44
N GLY A 269 18.73 7.35 -18.48
CA GLY A 269 18.05 8.16 -19.49
C GLY A 269 17.20 7.32 -20.43
N ILE A 270 17.68 6.13 -20.83
CA ILE A 270 16.89 5.18 -21.62
C ILE A 270 15.72 4.65 -20.80
N TRP A 271 15.96 4.33 -19.52
CA TRP A 271 14.91 3.87 -18.61
C TRP A 271 13.79 4.93 -18.47
N SER A 272 14.16 6.18 -18.19
CA SER A 272 13.19 7.25 -17.91
C SER A 272 12.37 7.63 -19.13
N ASN A 273 12.98 7.69 -20.32
CA ASN A 273 12.32 8.12 -21.56
C ASN A 273 11.58 6.99 -22.27
N TYR A 274 12.02 5.73 -22.16
CA TYR A 274 11.41 4.64 -22.95
C TYR A 274 10.79 3.55 -22.07
N ILE A 275 11.58 2.95 -21.18
CA ILE A 275 11.12 1.79 -20.41
C ILE A 275 9.96 2.16 -19.49
N ARG A 276 9.93 3.36 -18.90
CA ARG A 276 8.78 3.81 -18.11
C ARG A 276 7.47 3.78 -18.89
N TYR A 277 7.44 4.15 -20.17
CA TYR A 277 6.23 4.10 -21.00
C TYR A 277 5.86 2.66 -21.43
N ILE A 278 6.85 1.82 -21.71
CA ILE A 278 6.61 0.39 -21.99
C ILE A 278 6.07 -0.30 -20.74
N GLY A 279 6.74 -0.14 -19.60
CA GLY A 279 6.30 -0.64 -18.30
C GLY A 279 4.91 -0.13 -17.95
N ALA A 280 4.63 1.16 -18.17
CA ALA A 280 3.31 1.75 -17.97
C ALA A 280 2.21 1.06 -18.77
N GLY A 281 2.45 0.85 -20.07
CA GLY A 281 1.51 0.12 -20.93
C GLY A 281 1.29 -1.31 -20.46
N ALA A 282 2.34 -1.99 -20.00
CA ALA A 282 2.23 -3.33 -19.42
C ALA A 282 1.45 -3.33 -18.10
N VAL A 283 1.65 -2.33 -17.23
CA VAL A 283 0.93 -2.20 -15.95
C VAL A 283 -0.54 -1.88 -16.21
N ALA A 284 -0.85 -0.99 -17.16
CA ALA A 284 -2.21 -0.67 -17.58
C ALA A 284 -2.93 -1.91 -18.11
N ALA A 285 -2.29 -2.65 -19.02
CA ALA A 285 -2.82 -3.91 -19.54
C ALA A 285 -3.02 -4.94 -18.42
N GLY A 286 -2.05 -5.10 -17.52
CA GLY A 286 -2.16 -6.00 -16.37
C GLY A 286 -3.33 -5.64 -15.44
N GLY A 287 -3.56 -4.35 -15.20
CA GLY A 287 -4.71 -3.85 -14.45
C GLY A 287 -6.04 -4.19 -15.12
N ILE A 288 -6.15 -3.96 -16.44
CA ILE A 288 -7.35 -4.28 -17.23
C ILE A 288 -7.59 -5.79 -17.30
N ILE A 289 -6.55 -6.60 -17.57
CA ILE A 289 -6.62 -8.07 -17.59
C ILE A 289 -7.10 -8.59 -16.23
N SER A 290 -6.52 -8.09 -15.14
CA SER A 290 -6.94 -8.43 -13.78
C SER A 290 -8.41 -8.09 -13.54
N LEU A 291 -8.87 -6.91 -13.97
CA LEU A 291 -10.27 -6.53 -13.89
C LEU A 291 -11.17 -7.51 -14.67
N VAL A 292 -10.85 -7.80 -15.92
CA VAL A 292 -11.63 -8.69 -16.79
C VAL A 292 -11.72 -10.09 -16.20
N LYS A 293 -10.61 -10.64 -15.71
CA LYS A 293 -10.58 -11.97 -15.05
C LYS A 293 -11.42 -11.99 -13.78
N ASN A 294 -11.44 -10.89 -13.03
CA ASN A 294 -12.21 -10.78 -11.81
C ASN A 294 -13.68 -10.37 -12.05
N LEU A 295 -14.05 -9.86 -13.23
CA LEU A 295 -15.39 -9.35 -13.54
C LEU A 295 -16.52 -10.36 -13.25
N PRO A 296 -16.41 -11.67 -13.56
CA PRO A 296 -17.46 -12.64 -13.23
C PRO A 296 -17.64 -12.81 -11.71
N LEU A 297 -16.53 -12.83 -10.98
CA LEU A 297 -16.52 -12.94 -9.52
C LEU A 297 -17.09 -11.67 -8.88
N ILE A 298 -16.70 -10.50 -9.40
CA ILE A 298 -17.25 -9.19 -9.05
C ILE A 298 -18.76 -9.16 -9.24
N ALA A 299 -19.25 -9.54 -10.42
CA ALA A 299 -20.68 -9.52 -10.74
C ALA A 299 -21.48 -10.51 -9.86
N LYS A 300 -20.95 -11.72 -9.63
CA LYS A 300 -21.56 -12.71 -8.74
C LYS A 300 -21.64 -12.19 -7.30
N THR A 301 -20.55 -11.60 -6.82
CA THR A 301 -20.42 -11.02 -5.48
C THR A 301 -21.41 -9.89 -5.26
N PHE A 302 -21.48 -8.96 -6.20
CA PHE A 302 -22.41 -7.85 -6.16
C PHE A 302 -23.87 -8.33 -6.15
N ARG A 303 -24.21 -9.30 -7.00
CA ARG A 303 -25.56 -9.91 -7.01
C ARG A 303 -25.90 -10.61 -5.70
N GLN A 304 -24.92 -11.26 -5.06
CA GLN A 304 -25.10 -11.88 -3.75
C GLN A 304 -25.29 -10.83 -2.65
N ALA A 305 -24.46 -9.79 -2.63
CA ALA A 305 -24.58 -8.69 -1.68
C ALA A 305 -25.95 -7.99 -1.78
N LEU A 306 -26.44 -7.72 -2.99
CA LEU A 306 -27.78 -7.17 -3.21
C LEU A 306 -28.91 -8.09 -2.74
N LYS A 307 -28.75 -9.42 -2.85
CA LYS A 307 -29.75 -10.38 -2.35
C LYS A 307 -29.76 -10.48 -0.82
N SER A 308 -28.59 -10.32 -0.19
CA SER A 308 -28.45 -10.28 1.27
C SER A 308 -28.80 -8.90 1.84
N TYR A 309 -28.84 -7.86 1.02
CA TYR A 309 -29.25 -6.52 1.43
C TYR A 309 -30.75 -6.53 1.79
N GLY A 310 -31.06 -6.22 3.05
CA GLY A 310 -32.42 -6.29 3.58
C GLY A 310 -32.81 -7.64 4.21
N SER A 311 -31.94 -8.66 4.21
CA SER A 311 -32.14 -9.83 5.07
C SER A 311 -31.95 -9.39 6.53
N LYS A 312 -33.04 -9.24 7.29
CA LYS A 312 -32.97 -8.95 8.73
C LYS A 312 -32.16 -10.07 9.39
N GLY A 313 -31.02 -9.72 9.97
CA GLY A 313 -30.37 -10.58 10.96
C GLY A 313 -31.38 -10.89 12.06
N ASN A 314 -31.36 -12.13 12.58
CA ASN A 314 -32.18 -12.51 13.72
C ASN A 314 -32.09 -11.42 14.80
N GLY A 315 -33.23 -11.06 15.39
CA GLY A 315 -33.39 -9.99 16.38
C GLY A 315 -32.71 -10.27 17.72
N ASP A 316 -31.50 -10.81 17.69
CA ASP A 316 -30.64 -11.01 18.84
C ASP A 316 -30.07 -9.66 19.27
N ASN A 317 -30.43 -9.22 20.47
CA ASN A 317 -30.07 -7.93 21.04
C ASN A 317 -28.63 -7.91 21.63
N SER A 318 -27.86 -8.96 21.32
CA SER A 318 -26.45 -9.11 21.67
C SER A 318 -25.60 -7.92 21.22
N ARG A 319 -24.63 -7.52 22.05
CA ARG A 319 -23.65 -6.48 21.69
C ARG A 319 -22.88 -6.81 20.41
N LEU A 320 -22.71 -8.09 20.10
CA LEU A 320 -21.95 -8.59 18.95
C LEU A 320 -22.68 -8.38 17.62
N ASN A 321 -23.97 -8.01 17.65
CA ASN A 321 -24.80 -7.77 16.46
C ASN A 321 -25.23 -6.30 16.32
N LYS A 322 -24.65 -5.39 17.11
CA LYS A 322 -24.95 -3.95 17.07
C LYS A 322 -23.98 -3.20 16.15
N ASP A 323 -24.46 -2.89 14.95
CA ASP A 323 -23.83 -2.00 13.98
C ASP A 323 -24.38 -0.57 14.10
N ILE A 324 -23.70 0.42 13.48
CA ILE A 324 -24.25 1.77 13.32
C ILE A 324 -25.59 1.69 12.54
N PRO A 325 -26.66 2.34 13.02
CA PRO A 325 -27.95 2.34 12.36
C PRO A 325 -27.91 2.78 10.89
N ILE A 326 -28.60 2.04 10.00
CA ILE A 326 -28.57 2.27 8.55
C ILE A 326 -29.04 3.67 8.13
N ASN A 327 -29.93 4.30 8.91
CA ASN A 327 -30.37 5.68 8.68
C ASN A 327 -29.22 6.68 8.87
N ILE A 328 -28.34 6.45 9.85
CA ILE A 328 -27.13 7.27 10.05
C ILE A 328 -26.17 7.03 8.89
N VAL A 329 -25.99 5.78 8.45
CA VAL A 329 -25.14 5.43 7.31
C VAL A 329 -25.56 6.18 6.04
N ILE A 330 -26.85 6.10 5.67
CA ILE A 330 -27.39 6.78 4.48
C ILE A 330 -27.26 8.30 4.61
N LEU A 331 -27.56 8.85 5.80
CA LEU A 331 -27.41 10.27 6.07
C LEU A 331 -25.96 10.74 5.90
N THR A 332 -24.99 10.01 6.45
CA THR A 332 -23.56 10.32 6.33
C THR A 332 -23.10 10.27 4.87
N ILE A 333 -23.50 9.25 4.10
CA ILE A 333 -23.18 9.18 2.66
C ILE A 333 -23.77 10.37 1.90
N GLY A 334 -25.04 10.72 2.20
CA GLY A 334 -25.69 11.89 1.59
C GLY A 334 -24.99 13.20 1.91
N ILE A 335 -24.59 13.41 3.16
CA ILE A 335 -23.82 14.58 3.59
C ILE A 335 -22.47 14.63 2.85
N MET A 336 -21.75 13.51 2.77
CA MET A 336 -20.47 13.45 2.06
C MET A 336 -20.65 13.73 0.56
N ALA A 337 -21.73 13.26 -0.06
CA ALA A 337 -22.04 13.56 -1.46
C ALA A 337 -22.31 15.06 -1.70
N ILE A 338 -23.00 15.73 -0.78
CA ILE A 338 -23.24 17.17 -0.85
C ILE A 338 -21.93 17.94 -0.65
N ILE A 339 -21.08 17.52 0.31
CA ILE A 339 -19.77 18.13 0.55
C ILE A 339 -18.89 18.03 -0.70
N MET A 340 -18.81 16.85 -1.33
CA MET A 340 -18.04 16.66 -2.58
C MET A 340 -18.49 17.58 -3.70
N TRP A 341 -19.80 17.85 -3.81
CA TRP A 341 -20.36 18.68 -4.87
C TRP A 341 -20.22 20.19 -4.60
N LEU A 342 -20.46 20.62 -3.36
CA LEU A 342 -20.56 22.05 -3.03
C LEU A 342 -19.26 22.68 -2.55
N VAL A 343 -18.32 21.89 -2.02
CA VAL A 343 -17.05 22.44 -1.50
C VAL A 343 -16.07 22.63 -2.66
N PRO A 344 -15.68 23.87 -3.00
CA PRO A 344 -14.84 24.14 -4.19
C PRO A 344 -13.45 23.51 -4.12
N ALA A 345 -12.96 23.22 -2.92
CA ALA A 345 -11.68 22.54 -2.72
C ALA A 345 -11.70 21.07 -3.18
N VAL A 346 -12.87 20.48 -3.43
CA VAL A 346 -13.01 19.14 -4.00
C VAL A 346 -13.41 19.30 -5.47
N PRO A 347 -12.54 19.00 -6.44
CA PRO A 347 -12.80 19.27 -7.86
C PRO A 347 -13.73 18.20 -8.47
N VAL A 348 -14.94 18.05 -7.89
CA VAL A 348 -15.94 17.04 -8.24
C VAL A 348 -17.27 17.74 -8.55
N SER A 349 -17.79 17.52 -9.75
CA SER A 349 -19.12 18.02 -10.15
C SER A 349 -20.25 17.18 -9.53
N LEU A 350 -21.50 17.64 -9.64
CA LEU A 350 -22.68 16.84 -9.22
C LEU A 350 -22.68 15.46 -9.89
N LEU A 351 -22.38 15.41 -11.19
CA LEU A 351 -22.25 14.16 -11.92
C LEU A 351 -21.14 13.29 -11.33
N GLY A 352 -19.99 13.88 -11.01
CA GLY A 352 -18.90 13.20 -10.33
C GLY A 352 -19.29 12.64 -8.97
N ALA A 353 -20.05 13.38 -8.15
CA ALA A 353 -20.52 12.91 -6.86
C ALA A 353 -21.49 11.72 -7.00
N ILE A 354 -22.40 11.76 -7.99
CA ILE A 354 -23.30 10.63 -8.30
C ILE A 354 -22.48 9.40 -8.73
N ILE A 355 -21.49 9.59 -9.60
CA ILE A 355 -20.57 8.53 -10.03
C ILE A 355 -19.87 7.92 -8.81
N ILE A 356 -19.33 8.73 -7.90
CA ILE A 356 -18.64 8.27 -6.69
C ILE A 356 -19.56 7.43 -5.82
N VAL A 357 -20.80 7.85 -5.57
CA VAL A 357 -21.73 7.07 -4.73
C VAL A 357 -22.05 5.72 -5.37
N ILE A 358 -22.33 5.69 -6.68
CA ILE A 358 -22.71 4.46 -7.40
C ILE A 358 -21.51 3.51 -7.53
N PHE A 359 -20.40 3.99 -8.11
CA PHE A 359 -19.21 3.17 -8.33
C PHE A 359 -18.48 2.87 -7.02
N GLY A 360 -18.50 3.78 -6.06
CA GLY A 360 -17.97 3.56 -4.72
C GLY A 360 -18.68 2.42 -4.01
N PHE A 361 -20.02 2.37 -4.05
CA PHE A 361 -20.76 1.24 -3.45
C PHE A 361 -20.42 -0.09 -4.13
N PHE A 362 -20.35 -0.07 -5.47
CA PHE A 362 -19.97 -1.24 -6.27
C PHE A 362 -18.58 -1.76 -5.91
N PHE A 363 -17.57 -0.88 -5.90
CA PHE A 363 -16.20 -1.28 -5.60
C PHE A 363 -15.94 -1.55 -4.12
N ALA A 364 -16.65 -0.91 -3.19
CA ALA A 364 -16.64 -1.29 -1.78
C ALA A 364 -17.11 -2.75 -1.62
N THR A 365 -18.24 -3.10 -2.24
CA THR A 365 -18.81 -4.46 -2.19
C THR A 365 -17.85 -5.52 -2.75
N VAL A 366 -17.21 -5.21 -3.88
CA VAL A 366 -16.21 -6.09 -4.50
C VAL A 366 -15.00 -6.26 -3.59
N SER A 367 -14.44 -5.13 -3.14
CA SER A 367 -13.24 -5.07 -2.31
C SER A 367 -13.43 -5.89 -1.03
N SER A 368 -14.50 -5.65 -0.28
CA SER A 368 -14.81 -6.32 0.99
C SER A 368 -14.96 -7.84 0.87
N ARG A 369 -15.38 -8.36 -0.29
CA ARG A 369 -15.35 -9.82 -0.52
C ARG A 369 -13.98 -10.31 -0.97
N MET A 370 -13.28 -9.57 -1.83
CA MET A 370 -11.96 -9.98 -2.34
C MET A 370 -10.96 -10.13 -1.20
N VAL A 371 -10.91 -9.16 -0.29
CA VAL A 371 -10.10 -9.26 0.93
C VAL A 371 -10.48 -10.50 1.76
N GLY A 372 -11.77 -10.84 1.83
CA GLY A 372 -12.24 -12.05 2.49
C GLY A 372 -11.68 -13.34 1.90
N ILE A 373 -11.26 -13.34 0.62
CA ILE A 373 -10.65 -14.49 -0.07
C ILE A 373 -9.12 -14.43 -0.04
N VAL A 374 -8.52 -13.27 -0.36
CA VAL A 374 -7.07 -13.14 -0.64
C VAL A 374 -6.28 -12.27 0.34
N GLY A 375 -6.94 -11.56 1.26
CA GLY A 375 -6.30 -10.56 2.14
C GLY A 375 -6.33 -9.13 1.57
N SER A 376 -6.15 -8.11 2.40
CA SER A 376 -6.06 -6.71 1.97
C SER A 376 -4.82 -6.45 1.15
N SER A 377 -3.68 -7.07 1.48
CA SER A 377 -2.41 -6.87 0.77
C SER A 377 -2.44 -7.36 -0.69
N ASN A 378 -3.33 -8.30 -1.02
CA ASN A 378 -3.51 -8.86 -2.37
C ASN A 378 -4.79 -8.35 -3.05
N ASN A 379 -5.49 -7.40 -2.44
CA ASN A 379 -6.71 -6.83 -3.00
C ASN A 379 -6.37 -6.06 -4.29
N PRO A 380 -7.04 -6.31 -5.43
CA PRO A 380 -6.74 -5.63 -6.70
C PRO A 380 -7.28 -4.18 -6.75
N VAL A 381 -7.01 -3.37 -5.72
CA VAL A 381 -7.45 -1.98 -5.60
C VAL A 381 -7.00 -1.14 -6.80
N SER A 382 -5.75 -1.32 -7.23
CA SER A 382 -5.21 -0.66 -8.42
C SER A 382 -6.00 -0.98 -9.69
N GLY A 383 -6.39 -2.24 -9.91
CA GLY A 383 -7.24 -2.62 -11.05
C GLY A 383 -8.62 -1.99 -11.00
N MET A 384 -9.23 -1.91 -9.82
CA MET A 384 -10.51 -1.24 -9.61
C MET A 384 -10.41 0.28 -9.83
N ALA A 385 -9.31 0.91 -9.41
CA ALA A 385 -9.04 2.33 -9.64
C ALA A 385 -8.82 2.65 -11.12
N ILE A 386 -8.07 1.83 -11.87
CA ILE A 386 -7.89 1.99 -13.32
C ILE A 386 -9.22 1.86 -14.05
N ALA A 387 -10.02 0.84 -13.72
CA ALA A 387 -11.35 0.64 -14.29
C ALA A 387 -12.23 1.87 -14.10
N THR A 388 -12.22 2.40 -12.88
CA THR A 388 -12.92 3.61 -12.51
C THR A 388 -12.44 4.77 -13.37
N LEU A 389 -11.15 5.07 -13.37
CA LEU A 389 -10.59 6.19 -14.12
C LEU A 389 -10.94 6.12 -15.60
N LEU A 390 -10.81 4.96 -16.25
CA LEU A 390 -11.19 4.81 -17.65
C LEU A 390 -12.65 5.18 -17.88
N ILE A 391 -13.56 4.60 -17.09
CA ILE A 391 -15.01 4.82 -17.23
C ILE A 391 -15.36 6.27 -16.93
N THR A 392 -14.86 6.82 -15.82
CA THR A 392 -15.20 8.18 -15.38
C THR A 392 -14.60 9.23 -16.31
N THR A 393 -13.36 9.05 -16.75
CA THR A 393 -12.70 9.95 -17.72
C THR A 393 -13.46 9.94 -19.05
N MET A 394 -13.90 8.77 -19.53
CA MET A 394 -14.73 8.67 -20.74
C MET A 394 -16.09 9.37 -20.59
N ILE A 395 -16.76 9.20 -19.45
CA ILE A 395 -18.04 9.86 -19.16
C ILE A 395 -17.86 11.39 -19.12
N LEU A 396 -16.85 11.88 -18.39
CA LEU A 396 -16.57 13.32 -18.29
C LEU A 396 -16.20 13.94 -19.64
N LYS A 397 -15.40 13.24 -20.44
CA LYS A 397 -15.08 13.64 -21.81
C LYS A 397 -16.33 13.72 -22.68
N ALA A 398 -17.23 12.73 -22.58
CA ALA A 398 -18.50 12.71 -23.32
C ALA A 398 -19.45 13.85 -22.89
N THR A 399 -19.38 14.33 -21.65
CA THR A 399 -20.15 15.48 -21.17
C THR A 399 -19.50 16.83 -21.48
N GLY A 400 -18.40 16.86 -22.24
CA GLY A 400 -17.69 18.07 -22.64
C GLY A 400 -16.69 18.61 -21.60
N THR A 401 -16.49 17.91 -20.48
CA THR A 401 -15.45 18.26 -19.49
C THR A 401 -14.11 17.71 -19.96
N ILE A 402 -13.46 18.44 -20.87
CA ILE A 402 -12.20 18.06 -21.52
C ILE A 402 -11.01 18.87 -20.99
N GLY A 403 -9.79 18.46 -21.36
CA GLY A 403 -8.55 19.14 -20.97
C GLY A 403 -8.23 18.98 -19.49
N MET A 404 -7.39 19.88 -18.95
CA MET A 404 -6.93 19.79 -17.55
C MET A 404 -8.06 19.74 -16.52
N PRO A 405 -9.14 20.54 -16.60
CA PRO A 405 -10.24 20.44 -15.64
C PRO A 405 -10.89 19.04 -15.64
N GLY A 406 -11.03 18.42 -16.81
CA GLY A 406 -11.50 17.04 -16.94
C GLY A 406 -10.53 16.02 -16.35
N MET A 407 -9.23 16.22 -16.55
CA MET A 407 -8.19 15.34 -16.00
C MET A 407 -8.13 15.39 -14.47
N VAL A 408 -8.13 16.60 -13.90
CA VAL A 408 -8.15 16.82 -12.44
C VAL A 408 -9.42 16.23 -11.82
N ALA A 409 -10.59 16.49 -12.42
CA ALA A 409 -11.86 15.92 -11.94
C ALA A 409 -11.86 14.38 -12.01
N SER A 410 -11.30 13.81 -13.07
CA SER A 410 -11.19 12.36 -13.23
C SER A 410 -10.30 11.74 -12.15
N ILE A 411 -9.13 12.34 -11.88
CA ILE A 411 -8.23 11.88 -10.80
C ILE A 411 -8.89 12.05 -9.44
N ALA A 412 -9.60 13.14 -9.16
CA ALA A 412 -10.28 13.32 -7.89
C ALA A 412 -11.37 12.26 -7.66
N ILE A 413 -12.21 12.01 -8.67
CA ILE A 413 -13.24 10.94 -8.62
C ILE A 413 -12.58 9.57 -8.42
N GLY A 414 -11.55 9.27 -9.21
CA GLY A 414 -10.80 8.01 -9.10
C GLY A 414 -10.14 7.84 -7.74
N SER A 415 -9.62 8.93 -7.16
CA SER A 415 -9.02 8.94 -5.82
C SER A 415 -10.03 8.59 -4.75
N VAL A 416 -11.20 9.25 -4.75
CA VAL A 416 -12.25 8.97 -3.77
C VAL A 416 -12.71 7.51 -3.87
N ILE A 417 -12.95 6.99 -5.08
CA ILE A 417 -13.36 5.60 -5.29
C ILE A 417 -12.25 4.60 -4.91
N CYS A 418 -11.00 4.91 -5.20
CA CYS A 418 -9.85 4.10 -4.80
C CYS A 418 -9.75 4.01 -3.26
N ILE A 419 -9.92 5.13 -2.56
CA ILE A 419 -9.92 5.18 -1.09
C ILE A 419 -11.13 4.43 -0.52
N ILE A 420 -12.33 4.59 -1.12
CA ILE A 420 -13.53 3.81 -0.74
C ILE A 420 -13.24 2.32 -0.82
N ALA A 421 -12.66 1.85 -1.94
CA ALA A 421 -12.35 0.44 -2.13
C ALA A 421 -11.31 -0.05 -1.13
N ALA A 422 -10.22 0.69 -0.91
CA ALA A 422 -9.19 0.32 0.05
C ALA A 422 -9.74 0.21 1.48
N ILE A 423 -10.42 1.27 1.95
CA ILE A 423 -10.97 1.34 3.32
C ILE A 423 -12.09 0.32 3.53
N ALA A 424 -13.01 0.14 2.59
CA ALA A 424 -14.05 -0.88 2.73
C ALA A 424 -13.49 -2.32 2.79
N GLY A 425 -12.37 -2.56 2.10
CA GLY A 425 -11.65 -3.83 2.17
C GLY A 425 -11.03 -4.03 3.55
N ASP A 426 -10.29 -3.05 4.03
CA ASP A 426 -9.62 -3.10 5.33
C ASP A 426 -10.59 -3.21 6.50
N THR A 427 -11.62 -2.35 6.52
CA THR A 427 -12.71 -2.44 7.49
C THR A 427 -13.37 -3.82 7.48
N SER A 428 -13.41 -4.51 6.33
CA SER A 428 -13.91 -5.89 6.29
C SER A 428 -12.98 -6.89 6.98
N GLN A 429 -11.66 -6.73 6.92
CA GLN A 429 -10.72 -7.56 7.68
C GLN A 429 -10.81 -7.24 9.18
N ASP A 430 -10.91 -5.97 9.54
CA ASP A 430 -10.90 -5.52 10.92
C ASP A 430 -12.17 -5.88 11.68
N LEU A 431 -13.32 -5.76 11.01
CA LEU A 431 -14.58 -6.28 11.53
C LEU A 431 -14.53 -7.81 11.65
N LYS A 432 -13.74 -8.51 10.82
CA LYS A 432 -13.55 -9.96 10.96
C LYS A 432 -12.68 -10.27 12.18
N THR A 433 -11.57 -9.56 12.36
CA THR A 433 -10.73 -9.66 13.57
C THR A 433 -11.59 -9.46 14.81
N GLY A 434 -12.36 -8.38 14.83
CA GLY A 434 -13.29 -8.05 15.91
C GLY A 434 -14.35 -9.12 16.13
N TYR A 435 -14.95 -9.64 15.07
CA TYR A 435 -15.91 -10.75 15.16
C TYR A 435 -15.28 -12.00 15.81
N LEU A 436 -14.03 -12.32 15.51
CA LEU A 436 -13.32 -13.47 16.07
C LEU A 436 -12.98 -13.28 17.56
N VAL A 437 -12.49 -12.09 17.94
CA VAL A 437 -12.11 -11.80 19.33
C VAL A 437 -13.29 -11.41 20.22
N GLY A 438 -14.45 -11.09 19.63
CA GLY A 438 -15.67 -10.71 20.35
C GLY A 438 -15.78 -9.21 20.63
N ALA A 439 -15.33 -8.36 19.72
CA ALA A 439 -15.50 -6.91 19.77
C ALA A 439 -16.93 -6.47 19.42
N THR A 440 -17.32 -5.29 19.91
CA THR A 440 -18.62 -4.67 19.61
C THR A 440 -18.53 -3.92 18.27
N PRO A 441 -19.31 -4.30 17.23
CA PRO A 441 -19.11 -3.82 15.86
C PRO A 441 -19.23 -2.31 15.68
N TRP A 442 -20.25 -1.66 16.25
CA TRP A 442 -20.41 -0.22 16.11
C TRP A 442 -19.24 0.57 16.71
N LYS A 443 -18.58 0.04 17.77
CA LYS A 443 -17.40 0.69 18.35
C LYS A 443 -16.22 0.61 17.39
N GLN A 444 -16.01 -0.54 16.75
CA GLN A 444 -14.97 -0.69 15.73
C GLN A 444 -15.23 0.23 14.54
N GLN A 445 -16.47 0.33 14.07
CA GLN A 445 -16.86 1.25 12.98
C GLN A 445 -16.56 2.72 13.33
N VAL A 446 -16.78 3.13 14.58
CA VAL A 446 -16.37 4.45 15.06
C VAL A 446 -14.84 4.58 15.11
N GLY A 447 -14.12 3.54 15.56
CA GLY A 447 -12.67 3.47 15.51
C GLY A 447 -12.11 3.70 14.11
N GLU A 448 -12.66 3.03 13.10
CA GLU A 448 -12.31 3.22 11.69
C GLU A 448 -12.47 4.67 11.24
N ILE A 449 -13.60 5.31 11.57
CA ILE A 449 -13.85 6.72 11.23
C ILE A 449 -12.81 7.64 11.90
N ILE A 450 -12.42 7.36 13.14
CA ILE A 450 -11.38 8.11 13.86
C ILE A 450 -10.03 7.92 13.15
N GLY A 451 -9.68 6.68 12.79
CA GLY A 451 -8.45 6.36 12.07
C GLY A 451 -8.38 7.05 10.71
N VAL A 452 -9.48 7.01 9.94
CA VAL A 452 -9.65 7.73 8.68
C VAL A 452 -9.45 9.22 8.86
N ALA A 453 -10.10 9.83 9.86
CA ALA A 453 -10.02 11.28 10.08
C ALA A 453 -8.60 11.73 10.44
N ALA A 454 -7.92 11.02 11.35
CA ALA A 454 -6.54 11.30 11.71
C ALA A 454 -5.59 11.13 10.51
N SER A 455 -5.79 10.04 9.75
CA SER A 455 -4.93 9.70 8.63
C SER A 455 -5.13 10.63 7.43
N ALA A 456 -6.35 11.12 7.18
CA ALA A 456 -6.63 12.07 6.10
C ALA A 456 -5.81 13.36 6.25
N ILE A 457 -5.70 13.88 7.48
CA ILE A 457 -4.89 15.05 7.79
C ILE A 457 -3.40 14.71 7.65
N ALA A 458 -2.97 13.59 8.24
CA ALA A 458 -1.57 13.19 8.23
C ALA A 458 -1.04 12.91 6.82
N ILE A 459 -1.78 12.17 6.00
CA ILE A 459 -1.40 11.82 4.63
C ILE A 459 -1.36 13.08 3.75
N GLY A 460 -2.27 14.04 3.96
CA GLY A 460 -2.16 15.34 3.29
C GLY A 460 -0.83 16.04 3.56
N GLY A 461 -0.39 16.07 4.83
CA GLY A 461 0.92 16.59 5.20
C GLY A 461 2.09 15.78 4.66
N VAL A 462 2.02 14.44 4.72
CA VAL A 462 3.06 13.55 4.21
C VAL A 462 3.23 13.70 2.70
N LEU A 463 2.15 13.79 1.92
CA LEU A 463 2.24 13.97 0.48
C LEU A 463 2.90 15.31 0.10
N TYR A 464 2.60 16.38 0.84
CA TYR A 464 3.29 17.65 0.65
C TYR A 464 4.76 17.58 0.99
N LEU A 465 5.08 16.99 2.14
CA LEU A 465 6.43 16.86 2.63
C LEU A 465 7.32 16.06 1.66
N LEU A 466 6.81 14.93 1.17
CA LEU A 466 7.56 14.08 0.24
C LEU A 466 7.76 14.74 -1.12
N ASN A 467 6.76 15.48 -1.63
CA ASN A 467 6.95 16.23 -2.87
C ASN A 467 7.99 17.34 -2.68
N ALA A 468 7.91 18.10 -1.60
CA ALA A 468 8.87 19.18 -1.32
C ALA A 468 10.31 18.66 -1.14
N ALA A 469 10.47 17.46 -0.57
CA ALA A 469 11.79 16.87 -0.35
C ALA A 469 12.41 16.27 -1.62
N TRP A 470 11.62 15.61 -2.48
CA TRP A 470 12.17 14.77 -3.56
C TRP A 470 11.46 14.83 -4.91
N SER A 471 10.34 15.55 -5.03
CA SER A 471 9.42 15.58 -6.19
C SER A 471 8.91 14.22 -6.67
N TYR A 472 7.64 14.15 -7.07
CA TYR A 472 7.07 12.90 -7.58
C TYR A 472 7.53 12.60 -9.01
N GLY A 473 7.86 11.32 -9.26
CA GLY A 473 8.33 10.86 -10.57
C GLY A 473 9.85 10.92 -10.74
N SER A 474 10.59 11.38 -9.72
CA SER A 474 12.05 11.32 -9.62
C SER A 474 12.54 9.88 -9.37
N SER A 475 13.85 9.64 -9.42
CA SER A 475 14.42 8.36 -9.00
C SER A 475 14.22 8.09 -7.51
N ALA A 476 14.22 9.15 -6.69
CA ALA A 476 14.04 9.05 -5.25
C ALA A 476 12.61 8.68 -4.87
N ILE A 477 11.59 9.22 -5.55
CA ILE A 477 10.17 8.85 -5.35
C ILE A 477 9.50 8.64 -6.73
N PRO A 478 9.63 7.45 -7.34
CA PRO A 478 9.12 7.19 -8.69
C PRO A 478 7.60 7.30 -8.85
N ALA A 479 6.84 7.06 -7.78
CA ALA A 479 5.37 7.08 -7.76
C ALA A 479 4.74 6.31 -8.94
N PRO A 480 5.03 5.00 -9.09
CA PRO A 480 4.67 4.22 -10.27
C PRO A 480 3.16 4.15 -10.50
N GLN A 481 2.37 3.96 -9.43
CA GLN A 481 0.91 3.88 -9.51
C GLN A 481 0.31 5.23 -9.91
N ALA A 482 0.75 6.33 -9.30
CA ALA A 482 0.25 7.65 -9.67
C ALA A 482 0.60 8.03 -11.11
N THR A 483 1.81 7.70 -11.56
CA THR A 483 2.21 7.93 -12.96
C THR A 483 1.33 7.10 -13.91
N LEU A 484 1.04 5.84 -13.57
CA LEU A 484 0.09 5.01 -14.32
C LEU A 484 -1.27 5.70 -14.45
N MET A 485 -1.86 6.14 -13.32
CA MET A 485 -3.16 6.81 -13.33
C MET A 485 -3.13 8.09 -14.16
N LYS A 486 -2.07 8.88 -14.05
CA LYS A 486 -1.80 10.06 -14.88
C LYS A 486 -1.84 9.71 -16.38
N MET A 487 -1.06 8.71 -16.81
CA MET A 487 -1.01 8.29 -18.22
C MET A 487 -2.36 7.77 -18.71
N VAL A 488 -3.10 7.00 -17.91
CA VAL A 488 -4.43 6.51 -18.30
C VAL A 488 -5.37 7.69 -18.59
N VAL A 489 -5.38 8.69 -17.73
CA VAL A 489 -6.23 9.88 -17.88
C VAL A 489 -5.80 10.73 -19.08
N GLU A 490 -4.49 10.97 -19.27
CA GLU A 490 -3.94 11.68 -20.43
C GLU A 490 -4.25 10.98 -21.75
N GLY A 491 -4.12 9.66 -21.77
CA GLY A 491 -4.42 8.85 -22.95
C GLY A 491 -5.88 8.95 -23.37
N VAL A 492 -6.81 8.90 -22.42
CA VAL A 492 -8.25 9.03 -22.71
C VAL A 492 -8.62 10.47 -23.08
N MET A 493 -8.04 11.47 -22.40
CA MET A 493 -8.40 12.89 -22.61
C MET A 493 -7.73 13.47 -23.86
N GLY A 494 -6.40 13.45 -23.93
CA GLY A 494 -5.61 14.16 -24.93
C GLY A 494 -5.05 13.32 -26.08
N GLY A 495 -4.89 12.00 -25.89
CA GLY A 495 -4.41 11.11 -26.96
C GLY A 495 -2.94 11.31 -27.37
N ASN A 496 -2.15 12.09 -26.63
CA ASN A 496 -0.79 12.50 -26.98
C ASN A 496 0.32 11.65 -26.30
N LEU A 497 0.07 10.36 -26.09
CA LEU A 497 1.06 9.45 -25.51
C LEU A 497 1.98 8.86 -26.59
N PRO A 498 3.21 8.43 -26.26
CA PRO A 498 4.04 7.62 -27.15
C PRO A 498 3.45 6.22 -27.31
N TRP A 499 2.35 6.12 -28.06
CA TRP A 499 1.50 4.94 -28.16
C TRP A 499 2.22 3.68 -28.60
N VAL A 500 3.27 3.81 -29.43
CA VAL A 500 4.10 2.66 -29.84
C VAL A 500 4.75 2.00 -28.63
N LEU A 501 5.31 2.79 -27.70
CA LEU A 501 5.92 2.28 -26.47
C LEU A 501 4.86 1.66 -25.56
N VAL A 502 3.72 2.34 -25.40
CA VAL A 502 2.59 1.84 -24.59
C VAL A 502 2.10 0.49 -25.13
N PHE A 503 1.85 0.38 -26.44
CA PHE A 503 1.38 -0.86 -27.05
C PHE A 503 2.44 -1.96 -27.06
N ALA A 504 3.73 -1.63 -27.13
CA ALA A 504 4.79 -2.61 -26.89
C ALA A 504 4.67 -3.22 -25.47
N GLY A 505 4.40 -2.37 -24.48
CA GLY A 505 4.08 -2.79 -23.11
C GLY A 505 2.85 -3.69 -23.02
N VAL A 506 1.75 -3.30 -23.68
CA VAL A 506 0.52 -4.11 -23.76
C VAL A 506 0.81 -5.47 -24.40
N GLY A 507 1.60 -5.51 -25.47
CA GLY A 507 2.00 -6.76 -26.13
C GLY A 507 2.79 -7.68 -25.20
N ILE A 508 3.75 -7.13 -24.45
CA ILE A 508 4.51 -7.87 -23.43
C ILE A 508 3.56 -8.42 -22.35
N ALA A 509 2.62 -7.59 -21.85
CA ALA A 509 1.64 -8.02 -20.86
C ALA A 509 0.76 -9.18 -21.36
N VAL A 510 0.33 -9.16 -22.62
CA VAL A 510 -0.43 -10.27 -23.23
C VAL A 510 0.42 -11.54 -23.31
N VAL A 511 1.68 -11.44 -23.72
CA VAL A 511 2.60 -12.60 -23.74
C VAL A 511 2.77 -13.19 -22.34
N VAL A 512 3.00 -12.35 -21.33
CA VAL A 512 3.16 -12.76 -19.93
C VAL A 512 1.89 -13.42 -19.39
N GLU A 513 0.71 -12.91 -19.73
CA GLU A 513 -0.57 -13.52 -19.38
C GLU A 513 -0.74 -14.90 -20.03
N ILE A 514 -0.38 -15.05 -21.31
CA ILE A 514 -0.43 -16.34 -22.03
C ILE A 514 0.50 -17.37 -21.37
N LEU A 515 1.66 -16.93 -20.86
CA LEU A 515 2.60 -17.77 -20.11
C LEU A 515 2.10 -18.13 -18.69
N GLY A 516 0.93 -17.65 -18.28
CA GLY A 516 0.36 -17.92 -16.96
C GLY A 516 1.06 -17.19 -15.81
N ILE A 517 1.86 -16.16 -16.11
CA ILE A 517 2.56 -15.35 -15.12
C ILE A 517 1.63 -14.19 -14.70
N PRO A 518 1.52 -13.87 -13.40
CA PRO A 518 0.80 -12.68 -12.96
C PRO A 518 1.39 -11.41 -13.58
N VAL A 519 0.63 -10.79 -14.49
CA VAL A 519 1.07 -9.64 -15.28
C VAL A 519 1.41 -8.43 -14.42
N LEU A 520 0.63 -8.14 -13.38
CA LEU A 520 0.80 -6.90 -12.62
C LEU A 520 2.14 -6.84 -11.84
N PRO A 521 2.53 -7.84 -11.03
CA PRO A 521 3.86 -7.87 -10.42
C PRO A 521 5.00 -7.80 -11.45
N PHE A 522 4.86 -8.52 -12.56
CA PHE A 522 5.85 -8.48 -13.64
C PHE A 522 5.97 -7.08 -14.25
N ALA A 523 4.85 -6.45 -14.58
CA ALA A 523 4.81 -5.13 -15.21
C ALA A 523 5.32 -4.02 -14.29
N VAL A 524 5.04 -4.12 -12.98
CA VAL A 524 5.64 -3.21 -11.97
C VAL A 524 7.16 -3.34 -11.98
N GLY A 525 7.67 -4.57 -12.07
CA GLY A 525 9.10 -4.84 -12.24
C GLY A 525 9.70 -4.24 -13.51
N LEU A 526 8.98 -4.36 -14.64
CA LEU A 526 9.39 -3.76 -15.92
C LEU A 526 9.42 -2.23 -15.87
N TYR A 527 8.50 -1.62 -15.13
CA TYR A 527 8.40 -0.18 -14.97
C TYR A 527 9.49 0.39 -14.04
N LEU A 528 9.71 -0.25 -12.90
CA LEU A 528 10.61 0.26 -11.86
C LEU A 528 12.08 0.11 -12.24
N PRO A 529 12.99 0.89 -11.63
CA PRO A 529 14.41 0.61 -11.70
C PRO A 529 14.68 -0.80 -11.15
N ILE A 530 15.55 -1.57 -11.83
CA ILE A 530 15.90 -2.92 -11.39
C ILE A 530 16.48 -2.93 -9.98
N TYR A 531 17.09 -1.82 -9.57
CA TYR A 531 17.69 -1.59 -8.25
C TYR A 531 16.69 -1.79 -7.11
N LEU A 532 15.41 -1.49 -7.31
CA LEU A 532 14.35 -1.73 -6.31
C LEU A 532 13.97 -3.21 -6.21
N SER A 533 14.06 -3.96 -7.32
CA SER A 533 13.65 -5.37 -7.39
C SER A 533 14.71 -6.35 -6.89
N THR A 534 16.01 -6.02 -7.03
CA THR A 534 17.13 -6.80 -6.53
C THR A 534 17.07 -7.11 -5.01
N PRO A 535 16.87 -6.14 -4.11
CA PRO A 535 16.77 -6.40 -2.67
C PRO A 535 15.48 -7.18 -2.32
N MET A 536 14.40 -6.98 -3.06
CA MET A 536 13.15 -7.72 -2.88
C MET A 536 13.30 -9.21 -3.20
N ILE A 537 14.04 -9.57 -4.26
CA ILE A 537 14.30 -10.99 -4.55
C ILE A 537 15.21 -11.62 -3.49
N VAL A 538 16.17 -10.88 -2.90
CA VAL A 538 16.96 -11.37 -1.76
C VAL A 538 16.06 -11.73 -0.57
N GLY A 539 15.14 -10.84 -0.17
CA GLY A 539 14.17 -11.13 0.89
C GLY A 539 13.28 -12.33 0.56
N GLY A 540 12.82 -12.42 -0.70
CA GLY A 540 12.01 -13.55 -1.18
C GLY A 540 12.78 -14.88 -1.16
N LEU A 541 14.06 -14.89 -1.50
CA LEU A 541 14.91 -16.07 -1.45
C LEU A 541 15.19 -16.52 -0.02
N ILE A 542 15.38 -15.59 0.93
CA ILE A 542 15.45 -15.91 2.37
C ILE A 542 14.17 -16.61 2.80
N ARG A 543 13.01 -16.08 2.39
CA ARG A 543 11.71 -16.70 2.66
C ARG A 543 11.62 -18.13 2.10
N LEU A 544 12.00 -18.31 0.85
CA LEU A 544 12.01 -19.62 0.18
C LEU A 544 12.90 -20.65 0.88
N TYR A 545 14.06 -20.22 1.38
CA TYR A 545 14.97 -21.09 2.12
C TYR A 545 14.32 -21.67 3.37
N PHE A 546 13.63 -20.83 4.17
CA PHE A 546 12.95 -21.29 5.38
C PHE A 546 11.67 -22.09 5.08
N ASP A 547 10.93 -21.74 4.03
CA ASP A 547 9.74 -22.50 3.61
C ASP A 547 10.11 -23.92 3.14
N LYS A 548 11.24 -24.08 2.43
CA LYS A 548 11.69 -25.38 1.87
C LYS A 548 12.60 -26.18 2.79
N LYS A 549 12.92 -25.68 3.97
CA LYS A 549 13.85 -26.36 4.88
C LYS A 549 13.27 -27.70 5.33
N LYS A 550 13.98 -28.79 5.03
CA LYS A 550 13.59 -30.16 5.40
C LYS A 550 13.98 -30.45 6.86
N GLY A 551 13.21 -31.31 7.52
CA GLY A 551 13.50 -31.78 8.88
C GLY A 551 12.95 -30.91 10.02
N GLU A 552 12.02 -29.99 9.73
CA GLU A 552 11.33 -29.16 10.74
C GLU A 552 9.83 -29.45 10.71
N SER A 553 9.16 -29.38 11.86
CA SER A 553 7.70 -29.56 11.94
C SER A 553 6.97 -28.41 11.24
N GLU A 554 5.74 -28.64 10.80
CA GLU A 554 4.94 -27.58 10.15
C GLU A 554 4.66 -26.40 11.09
N GLU A 555 4.56 -26.66 12.40
CA GLU A 555 4.37 -25.65 13.42
C GLU A 555 5.64 -24.79 13.63
N GLU A 556 6.83 -25.42 13.62
CA GLU A 556 8.09 -24.70 13.67
C GLU A 556 8.30 -23.81 12.43
N LYS A 557 7.95 -24.32 11.25
CA LYS A 557 8.02 -23.53 10.01
C LYS A 557 7.07 -22.34 10.09
N LYS A 558 5.82 -22.55 10.49
CA LYS A 558 4.82 -21.47 10.65
C LYS A 558 5.33 -20.40 11.62
N HIS A 559 5.91 -20.80 12.75
CA HIS A 559 6.47 -19.87 13.72
C HIS A 559 7.66 -19.05 13.17
N LYS A 560 8.58 -19.67 12.42
CA LYS A 560 9.70 -18.96 11.77
C LYS A 560 9.24 -17.97 10.72
N VAL A 561 8.26 -18.40 9.92
CA VAL A 561 7.56 -17.59 8.94
C VAL A 561 6.94 -16.36 9.59
N GLU A 562 6.17 -16.55 10.67
CA GLU A 562 5.54 -15.48 11.45
C GLU A 562 6.58 -14.51 12.02
N ASN A 563 7.66 -15.02 12.63
CA ASN A 563 8.73 -14.17 13.16
C ASN A 563 9.40 -13.31 12.09
N GLY A 564 9.67 -13.88 10.91
CA GLY A 564 10.22 -13.11 9.81
C GLY A 564 9.24 -12.05 9.28
N VAL A 565 7.93 -12.35 9.24
CA VAL A 565 6.90 -11.37 8.85
C VAL A 565 6.88 -10.23 9.86
N LEU A 566 6.87 -10.52 11.16
CA LEU A 566 6.90 -9.51 12.23
C LEU A 566 8.16 -8.64 12.16
N TYR A 567 9.33 -9.24 11.97
CA TYR A 567 10.59 -8.50 11.84
C TYR A 567 10.60 -7.60 10.60
N SER A 568 10.19 -8.14 9.45
CA SER A 568 10.08 -7.41 8.19
C SER A 568 9.10 -6.25 8.24
N SER A 569 7.95 -6.42 8.93
CA SER A 569 7.03 -5.31 9.18
C SER A 569 7.67 -4.22 10.05
N GLY A 570 8.45 -4.62 11.06
CA GLY A 570 9.30 -3.70 11.82
C GLY A 570 10.27 -2.93 10.92
N LEU A 571 10.96 -3.62 9.99
CA LEU A 571 11.88 -2.98 9.06
C LEU A 571 11.20 -1.91 8.21
N ILE A 572 10.02 -2.23 7.67
CA ILE A 572 9.22 -1.31 6.85
C ILE A 572 8.81 -0.07 7.66
N ALA A 573 8.28 -0.26 8.87
CA ALA A 573 7.85 0.84 9.73
C ALA A 573 9.04 1.72 10.16
N GLY A 574 10.15 1.11 10.56
CA GLY A 574 11.36 1.82 10.99
C GLY A 574 12.00 2.64 9.88
N GLU A 575 12.10 2.07 8.66
CA GLU A 575 12.55 2.84 7.50
C GLU A 575 11.58 3.97 7.14
N GLY A 576 10.27 3.69 7.08
CA GLY A 576 9.28 4.70 6.70
C GLY A 576 9.26 5.89 7.67
N LEU A 577 9.36 5.62 8.98
CA LEU A 577 9.46 6.65 10.02
C LEU A 577 10.69 7.54 9.83
N VAL A 578 11.87 6.94 9.70
CA VAL A 578 13.10 7.72 9.51
C VAL A 578 13.12 8.40 8.14
N GLY A 579 12.54 7.80 7.10
CA GLY A 579 12.34 8.42 5.81
C GLY A 579 11.54 9.72 5.90
N ILE A 580 10.43 9.72 6.65
CA ILE A 580 9.65 10.94 6.89
C ILE A 580 10.45 11.96 7.70
N LEU A 581 11.16 11.55 8.75
CA LEU A 581 11.99 12.46 9.55
C LEU A 581 13.09 13.11 8.70
N LEU A 582 13.74 12.34 7.82
CA LEU A 582 14.74 12.84 6.89
C LEU A 582 14.13 13.78 5.85
N ALA A 583 12.90 13.51 5.38
CA ALA A 583 12.18 14.45 4.51
C ALA A 583 11.92 15.79 5.23
N VAL A 584 11.56 15.77 6.52
CA VAL A 584 11.45 17.01 7.33
C VAL A 584 12.80 17.74 7.39
N CYS A 585 13.88 17.02 7.65
CA CYS A 585 15.22 17.61 7.68
C CYS A 585 15.66 18.19 6.32
N ALA A 586 15.24 17.57 5.21
CA ALA A 586 15.56 18.02 3.86
C ALA A 586 14.81 19.30 3.46
N VAL A 587 13.64 19.56 4.05
CA VAL A 587 12.84 20.77 3.74
C VAL A 587 13.20 21.95 4.66
N ILE A 588 13.70 21.70 5.87
CA ILE A 588 14.05 22.79 6.81
C ILE A 588 15.36 23.47 6.37
N PRO A 589 15.37 24.78 6.09
CA PRO A 589 16.59 25.51 5.78
C PRO A 589 17.44 25.70 7.05
N PHE A 590 18.76 25.50 6.92
CA PHE A 590 19.73 25.65 8.00
C PHE A 590 21.04 26.22 7.47
N LYS A 591 21.43 27.42 7.93
CA LYS A 591 22.71 28.09 7.61
C LYS A 591 23.06 28.17 6.11
N GLY A 592 22.07 28.35 5.25
CA GLY A 592 22.27 28.46 3.79
C GLY A 592 22.18 27.13 3.03
N GLU A 593 22.05 26.01 3.72
CA GLU A 593 21.78 24.67 3.18
C GLU A 593 20.53 24.06 3.84
N THR A 594 20.30 22.75 3.75
CA THR A 594 19.21 22.07 4.45
C THR A 594 19.67 21.54 5.82
N PHE A 595 18.74 21.33 6.76
CA PHE A 595 19.08 20.73 8.04
C PHE A 595 19.62 19.30 7.88
N ALA A 596 19.22 18.59 6.83
CA ALA A 596 19.80 17.29 6.47
C ALA A 596 21.31 17.35 6.18
N ASP A 597 21.80 18.47 5.64
CA ASP A 597 23.22 18.64 5.33
C ASP A 597 24.07 18.87 6.59
N ALA A 598 23.46 19.35 7.68
CA ALA A 598 24.16 19.63 8.95
C ALA A 598 24.77 18.40 9.63
N PHE A 599 24.30 17.18 9.31
CA PHE A 599 24.81 15.92 9.85
C PHE A 599 25.29 14.94 8.77
N ASN A 600 25.41 15.42 7.52
CA ASN A 600 25.90 14.63 6.39
C ASN A 600 27.43 14.42 6.52
N LEU A 601 27.86 13.30 7.10
CA LEU A 601 29.27 12.99 7.34
C LEU A 601 30.09 12.89 6.04
N SER A 602 29.46 12.49 4.94
CA SER A 602 30.12 12.46 3.63
C SER A 602 30.47 13.88 3.15
N ALA A 603 29.58 14.85 3.37
CA ALA A 603 29.85 16.25 3.01
C ALA A 603 30.82 16.92 3.99
N ILE A 604 30.72 16.59 5.28
CA ILE A 604 31.50 17.24 6.35
C ILE A 604 32.93 16.70 6.43
N PHE A 605 33.13 15.38 6.30
CA PHE A 605 34.41 14.72 6.51
C PHE A 605 34.96 13.97 5.28
N GLY A 606 34.24 13.98 4.15
CA GLY A 606 34.62 13.21 2.95
C GLY A 606 34.59 11.69 3.17
N PHE A 607 33.95 11.21 4.24
CA PHE A 607 33.92 9.79 4.60
C PHE A 607 32.72 9.10 3.96
N SER A 608 32.97 8.23 2.99
CA SER A 608 31.98 7.31 2.44
C SER A 608 32.61 5.94 2.21
N LEU A 609 31.94 4.88 2.65
CA LEU A 609 32.37 3.50 2.40
C LEU A 609 32.11 3.06 0.93
N GLY A 610 31.48 3.93 0.13
CA GLY A 610 31.15 3.69 -1.27
C GLY A 610 30.22 2.49 -1.49
N ASN A 611 30.09 2.08 -2.75
CA ASN A 611 29.17 1.03 -3.17
C ASN A 611 29.42 -0.31 -2.47
N ILE A 612 30.69 -0.68 -2.23
CA ILE A 612 31.06 -1.92 -1.52
C ILE A 612 30.55 -1.87 -0.07
N GLY A 613 30.69 -0.72 0.60
CA GLY A 613 30.12 -0.49 1.93
C GLY A 613 28.61 -0.74 1.95
N GLY A 614 27.87 -0.18 0.99
CA GLY A 614 26.43 -0.41 0.86
C GLY A 614 26.06 -1.88 0.74
N LEU A 615 26.76 -2.64 -0.12
CA LEU A 615 26.52 -4.08 -0.28
C LEU A 615 26.81 -4.89 1.00
N VAL A 616 27.89 -4.55 1.72
CA VAL A 616 28.25 -5.20 2.99
C VAL A 616 27.20 -4.93 4.06
N PHE A 617 26.77 -3.68 4.22
CA PHE A 617 25.73 -3.32 5.19
C PHE A 617 24.39 -3.98 4.85
N PHE A 618 24.02 -4.06 3.57
CA PHE A 618 22.84 -4.80 3.16
C PHE A 618 22.94 -6.31 3.46
N ALA A 619 24.11 -6.92 3.26
CA ALA A 619 24.33 -8.31 3.63
C ALA A 619 24.21 -8.52 5.15
N LEU A 620 24.73 -7.60 5.97
CA LEU A 620 24.55 -7.62 7.42
C LEU A 620 23.07 -7.50 7.80
N LEU A 621 22.30 -6.65 7.11
CA LEU A 621 20.87 -6.53 7.31
C LEU A 621 20.11 -7.82 6.94
N ALA A 622 20.49 -8.49 5.86
CA ALA A 622 19.95 -9.81 5.52
C ALA A 622 20.27 -10.85 6.60
N VAL A 623 21.46 -10.79 7.20
CA VAL A 623 21.83 -11.65 8.32
C VAL A 623 20.97 -11.39 9.55
N THR A 624 20.65 -10.12 9.89
CA THR A 624 19.77 -9.84 11.04
C THR A 624 18.39 -10.47 10.85
N LEU A 625 17.80 -10.36 9.65
CA LEU A 625 16.54 -11.05 9.32
C LEU A 625 16.64 -12.57 9.54
N ILE A 626 17.70 -13.22 9.05
CA ILE A 626 17.92 -14.66 9.23
C ILE A 626 18.03 -15.04 10.70
N LEU A 627 18.68 -14.22 11.54
CA LEU A 627 18.83 -14.47 12.97
C LEU A 627 17.50 -14.39 13.71
N PHE A 628 16.66 -13.40 13.40
CA PHE A 628 15.33 -13.25 14.02
C PHE A 628 14.36 -14.35 13.58
N ILE A 629 14.47 -14.83 12.33
CA ILE A 629 13.69 -15.99 11.88
C ILE A 629 14.06 -17.25 12.68
N ARG A 630 15.36 -17.51 12.90
CA ARG A 630 15.82 -18.70 13.64
C ARG A 630 15.40 -18.70 15.11
N GLY A 631 15.19 -17.53 15.70
CA GLY A 631 14.89 -17.36 17.13
C GLY A 631 16.08 -17.72 18.02
N LYS A 632 16.06 -17.28 19.29
CA LYS A 632 16.97 -17.82 20.30
C LYS A 632 16.50 -19.22 20.65
N LYS A 633 17.35 -20.25 20.48
CA LYS A 633 17.09 -21.56 21.10
C LYS A 633 16.82 -21.33 22.59
N LYS A 634 15.65 -21.72 23.10
CA LYS A 634 15.46 -21.88 24.54
C LYS A 634 16.58 -22.82 24.99
N LYS A 635 17.47 -22.34 25.86
CA LYS A 635 18.28 -23.26 26.66
C LYS A 635 17.26 -24.00 27.52
N GLU A 636 17.04 -25.26 27.21
CA GLU A 636 16.48 -26.20 28.18
C GLU A 636 17.47 -26.21 29.35
N ASN A 637 17.06 -25.61 30.46
CA ASN A 637 17.67 -25.79 31.76
C ASN A 637 16.67 -26.56 32.62
#